data_AF-A0A2G9YC90-F1
#
_entry.id   AF-A0A2G9YC90-F1
#
_cell.length_a   1.000
_cell.length_b   1.000
_cell.length_c   1.000
_cell.angle_alpha   90.00
_cell.angle_beta   90.00
_cell.angle_gamma   90.00
#
_symmetry.space_group_name_H-M   'P 1'
#
loop_
_entity.id
_entity.type
_entity.pdbx_description
1 polymer ?
#
loop_
_entity_poly.entity_id
_entity_poly.type
_entity_poly.pdbx_seq_one_letter_code
_entity_poly.pdbx_strand_id
1 'polypeptide(L)'
;MKQVLQNFKTGKIELTEVPMPAVKPGFVLVKNYYSLISPGTEREVIKLAKKNIIAKAKSRPDQLKQVFNKIKTDGLISAIKRAKQKIDEPFTLGYSSAGDVIKVGQGAEEFQVSDRVACAGGGYACHAEIIAVPKNLCVKIPENVSHKEAAFATLGAIALQGIRRANLTLGEKIAVIGLGLIGQLTCQILKAYGFSVIGIDKEGLPAEVKNIVDAVIITAATKSNQPIELAGRILRDKGRVSVVGDVKMNVPRKIYYKKELDLFIARSYGPGRYDKNYEEKGQDYPIGYVRWTEKRNMEEFLRLVSKKLVQPEKIISHIFDIEKAQEAYKLILENPNKEKIVAVLFSYKLEKEQSDILKFPEIKKLSQGDVVNIGLIGAGNFAQNIIVPILNKMQNVHIRGVADTTGINSQRIARVAGNSYATTDWHKIIQDKNIDLVIIATRHNLHALMVIEALKNNKNVHVEKPLCLNQKELEEITKTAQESKGRLMVGFNRRFSPLISRAKELFRNMPITILCRVNARASDQDHWLNDLGEGGGRIIGEACHFVDLCRFLADSLPKSMSASQNKNGFNISIDFKNDSQAIIIYANGPENLAKEYIEIISADKAIKINNFKISRFKQDKGHFNQFASLIRAAQAGGSSPIPLPEIILSMQMTFDAVKSIQNGTKISY
;
A
#
# COMPACT_ATOMS: atom_id res chain seq x y z
N MET A 1 20.01 -4.72 4.36
CA MET A 1 20.20 -3.60 3.41
C MET A 1 19.86 -2.27 4.06
N LYS A 2 20.50 -1.20 3.60
CA LYS A 2 20.30 0.17 4.04
C LYS A 2 19.28 0.88 3.16
N GLN A 3 18.41 1.65 3.80
CA GLN A 3 17.39 2.45 3.15
C GLN A 3 17.20 3.79 3.87
N VAL A 4 17.05 4.86 3.10
CA VAL A 4 16.74 6.18 3.63
C VAL A 4 15.24 6.29 3.88
N LEU A 5 14.90 6.61 5.13
CA LEU A 5 13.53 6.83 5.57
C LEU A 5 13.41 8.23 6.16
N GLN A 6 12.21 8.79 6.04
CA GLN A 6 11.83 9.97 6.80
C GLN A 6 10.88 9.57 7.92
N ASN A 7 11.25 9.92 9.15
CA ASN A 7 10.33 9.85 10.28
C ASN A 7 9.24 10.92 10.09
N PHE A 8 8.00 10.51 9.88
CA PHE A 8 6.91 11.44 9.56
C PHE A 8 6.51 12.35 10.74
N LYS A 9 6.80 11.93 11.98
CA LYS A 9 6.51 12.71 13.19
C LYS A 9 7.54 13.83 13.41
N THR A 10 8.82 13.51 13.29
CA THR A 10 9.92 14.46 13.57
C THR A 10 10.41 15.17 12.30
N GLY A 11 10.09 14.64 11.13
CA GLY A 11 10.66 15.06 9.84
C GLY A 11 12.14 14.68 9.68
N LYS A 12 12.73 13.95 10.65
CA LYS A 12 14.13 13.54 10.65
C LYS A 12 14.39 12.50 9.56
N ILE A 13 15.50 12.66 8.86
CA ILE A 13 16.00 11.68 7.90
C ILE A 13 16.86 10.66 8.64
N GLU A 14 16.61 9.39 8.40
CA GLU A 14 17.28 8.28 9.05
C GLU A 14 17.73 7.26 8.00
N LEU A 15 18.98 6.80 8.10
CA LEU A 15 19.47 5.64 7.38
C LEU A 15 19.17 4.41 8.23
N THR A 16 18.35 3.51 7.71
CA THR A 16 17.81 2.38 8.46
C THR A 16 18.20 1.07 7.81
N GLU A 17 18.60 0.09 8.62
CA GLU A 17 18.73 -1.29 8.17
C GLU A 17 17.37 -1.98 8.14
N VAL A 18 17.07 -2.62 7.01
CA VAL A 18 15.87 -3.41 6.73
C VAL A 18 16.25 -4.70 6.00
N PRO A 19 15.44 -5.78 6.11
CA PRO A 19 15.59 -6.96 5.25
C PRO A 19 15.45 -6.60 3.76
N MET A 20 16.15 -7.33 2.89
CA MET A 20 16.00 -7.20 1.44
C MET A 20 14.54 -7.45 1.02
N PRO A 21 13.89 -6.63 0.18
CA PRO A 21 12.49 -6.87 -0.23
C PRO A 21 12.32 -8.20 -0.95
N ALA A 22 11.15 -8.82 -0.80
CA ALA A 22 10.81 -10.04 -1.54
C ALA A 22 10.46 -9.70 -3.00
N VAL A 23 10.86 -10.59 -3.93
CA VAL A 23 10.39 -10.51 -5.32
C VAL A 23 8.92 -10.94 -5.41
N LYS A 24 8.12 -10.20 -6.15
CA LYS A 24 6.69 -10.47 -6.37
C LYS A 24 6.44 -10.82 -7.84
N PRO A 25 5.34 -11.50 -8.18
CA PRO A 25 4.92 -11.63 -9.57
C PRO A 25 4.80 -10.26 -10.24
N GLY A 26 5.34 -10.11 -11.45
CA GLY A 26 5.38 -8.86 -12.22
C GLY A 26 6.48 -7.87 -11.78
N PHE A 27 7.33 -8.24 -10.83
CA PHE A 27 8.39 -7.38 -10.28
C PHE A 27 9.78 -7.95 -10.56
N VAL A 28 10.78 -7.07 -10.55
CA VAL A 28 12.20 -7.41 -10.49
C VAL A 28 12.82 -6.84 -9.21
N LEU A 29 13.81 -7.54 -8.65
CA LEU A 29 14.69 -6.98 -7.63
C LEU A 29 15.91 -6.38 -8.30
N VAL A 30 16.22 -5.13 -7.94
CA VAL A 30 17.33 -4.37 -8.52
C VAL A 30 18.29 -3.96 -7.42
N LYS A 31 19.57 -4.29 -7.63
CA LYS A 31 20.71 -3.82 -6.85
C LYS A 31 21.09 -2.42 -7.34
N ASN A 32 20.78 -1.39 -6.58
CA ASN A 32 21.05 -0.01 -6.97
C ASN A 32 22.54 0.30 -6.94
N TYR A 33 23.00 1.07 -7.93
CA TYR A 33 24.32 1.71 -7.92
C TYR A 33 24.18 3.23 -7.76
N TYR A 34 23.10 3.80 -8.29
CA TYR A 34 22.78 5.21 -8.13
C TYR A 34 21.28 5.43 -7.95
N SER A 35 20.93 6.44 -7.15
CA SER A 35 19.57 6.98 -7.09
C SER A 35 19.62 8.49 -7.09
N LEU A 36 18.61 9.11 -7.71
CA LEU A 36 18.60 10.54 -7.96
C LEU A 36 17.62 11.25 -7.04
N ILE A 37 18.14 12.25 -6.33
CA ILE A 37 17.35 13.17 -5.54
C ILE A 37 16.97 14.36 -6.41
N SER A 38 15.68 14.68 -6.44
CA SER A 38 15.17 15.95 -6.97
C SER A 38 14.99 16.94 -5.81
N PRO A 39 15.87 17.94 -5.66
CA PRO A 39 15.83 18.85 -4.51
C PRO A 39 14.48 19.56 -4.37
N GLY A 40 13.85 19.94 -5.49
CA GLY A 40 12.56 20.63 -5.48
C GLY A 40 11.43 19.76 -4.92
N THR A 41 11.30 18.53 -5.43
CA THR A 41 10.27 17.58 -5.03
C THR A 41 10.45 17.14 -3.58
N GLU A 42 11.67 16.76 -3.20
CA GLU A 42 11.93 16.21 -1.87
C GLU A 42 11.88 17.26 -0.76
N ARG A 43 12.26 18.52 -1.04
CA ARG A 43 12.02 19.63 -0.10
C ARG A 43 10.55 19.76 0.25
N GLU A 44 9.64 19.67 -0.71
CA GLU A 44 8.21 19.81 -0.46
C GLU A 44 7.63 18.61 0.30
N VAL A 45 8.07 17.38 -0.02
CA VAL A 45 7.74 16.17 0.76
C VAL A 45 8.18 16.33 2.23
N ILE A 46 9.41 16.78 2.45
CA ILE A 46 9.97 16.94 3.80
C ILE A 46 9.30 18.09 4.55
N LYS A 47 9.05 19.24 3.91
CA LYS A 47 8.34 20.36 4.52
C LYS A 47 6.91 19.98 4.91
N LEU A 48 6.23 19.18 4.08
CA LEU A 48 4.91 18.64 4.41
C LEU A 48 4.98 17.76 5.66
N ALA A 49 6.02 16.91 5.76
CA ALA A 49 6.26 16.08 6.95
C ALA A 49 6.64 16.90 8.21
N LYS A 50 7.22 18.09 8.09
CA LYS A 50 7.56 18.97 9.24
C LYS A 50 6.39 19.83 9.75
N LYS A 51 5.26 19.91 9.05
CA LYS A 51 4.10 20.71 9.49
C LYS A 51 3.44 20.12 10.75
N ASN A 52 2.92 20.98 11.63
CA ASN A 52 2.10 20.55 12.78
C ASN A 52 0.85 19.80 12.31
N ILE A 53 0.30 18.91 13.16
CA ILE A 53 -0.83 18.03 12.82
C ILE A 53 -2.00 18.82 12.21
N ILE A 54 -2.37 19.98 12.78
CA ILE A 54 -3.44 20.85 12.27
C ILE A 54 -3.12 21.37 10.86
N ALA A 55 -1.88 21.76 10.59
CA ALA A 55 -1.43 22.25 9.29
C ALA A 55 -1.31 21.14 8.24
N LYS A 56 -0.87 19.93 8.63
CA LYS A 56 -0.90 18.71 7.79
C LYS A 56 -2.31 18.33 7.41
N ALA A 57 -3.21 18.39 8.38
CA ALA A 57 -4.60 18.02 8.20
C ALA A 57 -5.33 19.06 7.32
N LYS A 58 -5.03 20.36 7.47
CA LYS A 58 -5.54 21.44 6.59
C LYS A 58 -5.05 21.32 5.13
N SER A 59 -3.87 20.72 4.89
CA SER A 59 -3.40 20.40 3.53
C SER A 59 -4.02 19.13 2.91
N ARG A 60 -4.79 18.36 3.68
CA ARG A 60 -5.55 17.18 3.21
C ARG A 60 -6.97 17.20 3.82
N PRO A 61 -7.83 18.15 3.41
CA PRO A 61 -9.16 18.33 4.01
C PRO A 61 -10.04 17.08 3.95
N ASP A 62 -9.83 16.22 2.94
CA ASP A 62 -10.59 14.97 2.77
C ASP A 62 -10.23 13.93 3.84
N GLN A 63 -8.95 13.85 4.22
CA GLN A 63 -8.48 12.96 5.30
C GLN A 63 -8.93 13.46 6.68
N LEU A 64 -9.06 14.78 6.86
CA LEU A 64 -9.66 15.38 8.07
C LEU A 64 -11.12 14.97 8.24
N LYS A 65 -11.93 15.06 7.18
CA LYS A 65 -13.31 14.58 7.19
C LYS A 65 -13.37 13.10 7.57
N GLN A 66 -12.50 12.27 7.01
CA GLN A 66 -12.42 10.84 7.38
C GLN A 66 -12.07 10.60 8.85
N VAL A 67 -11.21 11.44 9.46
CA VAL A 67 -10.85 11.33 10.90
C VAL A 67 -12.00 11.78 11.80
N PHE A 68 -12.65 12.90 11.49
CA PHE A 68 -13.85 13.35 12.22
C PHE A 68 -15.00 12.33 12.11
N ASN A 69 -15.18 11.71 10.94
CA ASN A 69 -16.18 10.66 10.75
C ASN A 69 -15.83 9.39 11.54
N LYS A 70 -14.53 9.07 11.68
CA LYS A 70 -14.06 7.96 12.54
C LYS A 70 -14.22 8.22 14.04
N ILE A 71 -14.04 9.47 14.49
CA ILE A 71 -14.27 9.87 15.89
C ILE A 71 -15.71 9.59 16.33
N LYS A 72 -16.68 9.91 15.46
CA LYS A 72 -18.12 9.68 15.74
C LYS A 72 -18.49 8.19 15.80
N THR A 73 -17.74 7.32 15.13
CA THR A 73 -18.12 5.91 14.90
C THR A 73 -17.38 4.94 15.83
N ASP A 74 -16.07 5.13 15.99
CA ASP A 74 -15.19 4.25 16.77
C ASP A 74 -14.89 4.79 18.18
N GLY A 75 -15.39 5.98 18.50
CA GLY A 75 -15.02 6.74 19.69
C GLY A 75 -13.75 7.57 19.50
N LEU A 76 -13.70 8.72 20.18
CA LEU A 76 -12.64 9.75 20.06
C LEU A 76 -11.23 9.16 20.26
N ILE A 77 -11.05 8.31 21.28
CA ILE A 77 -9.75 7.73 21.63
C ILE A 77 -9.25 6.77 20.55
N SER A 78 -10.11 5.87 20.04
CA SER A 78 -9.75 4.88 19.02
C SER A 78 -9.43 5.54 17.67
N ALA A 79 -10.20 6.56 17.31
CA ALA A 79 -9.98 7.32 16.08
C ALA A 79 -8.70 8.17 16.14
N ILE A 80 -8.43 8.83 17.27
CA ILE A 80 -7.19 9.58 17.49
C ILE A 80 -6.00 8.62 17.50
N LYS A 81 -6.10 7.45 18.14
CA LYS A 81 -5.01 6.44 18.17
C LYS A 81 -4.66 5.97 16.75
N ARG A 82 -5.66 5.62 15.93
CA ARG A 82 -5.46 5.22 14.52
C ARG A 82 -4.91 6.34 13.65
N ALA A 83 -5.38 7.58 13.84
CA ALA A 83 -4.87 8.74 13.12
C ALA A 83 -3.41 9.04 13.51
N LYS A 84 -3.08 8.97 14.80
CA LYS A 84 -1.72 9.14 15.33
C LYS A 84 -0.77 8.06 14.80
N GLN A 85 -1.22 6.82 14.67
CA GLN A 85 -0.40 5.72 14.13
C GLN A 85 -0.16 5.80 12.61
N LYS A 86 -1.14 6.25 11.81
CA LYS A 86 -0.90 6.57 10.39
C LYS A 86 0.09 7.72 10.19
N ILE A 87 0.18 8.62 11.17
CA ILE A 87 1.17 9.71 11.22
C ILE A 87 2.54 9.17 11.67
N ASP A 88 2.62 8.00 12.30
CA ASP A 88 3.88 7.39 12.75
C ASP A 88 4.49 6.42 11.71
N GLU A 89 3.90 6.26 10.52
CA GLU A 89 4.49 5.46 9.43
C GLU A 89 5.67 6.19 8.79
N PRO A 90 6.87 5.56 8.73
CA PRO A 90 8.01 6.16 8.05
C PRO A 90 7.74 6.26 6.55
N PHE A 91 8.08 7.41 5.97
CA PHE A 91 7.91 7.67 4.55
C PHE A 91 9.18 7.28 3.79
N THR A 92 9.03 6.52 2.71
CA THR A 92 10.15 6.18 1.83
C THR A 92 10.47 7.36 0.90
N LEU A 93 11.74 7.68 0.79
CA LEU A 93 12.22 8.73 -0.13
C LEU A 93 12.79 8.12 -1.40
N GLY A 94 12.82 8.89 -2.48
CA GLY A 94 13.29 8.47 -3.80
C GLY A 94 12.19 7.89 -4.69
N TYR A 95 12.37 8.10 -5.99
CA TYR A 95 11.47 7.64 -7.05
C TYR A 95 12.19 7.41 -8.40
N SER A 96 13.53 7.46 -8.39
CA SER A 96 14.35 7.31 -9.59
C SER A 96 15.72 6.74 -9.22
N SER A 97 16.09 5.64 -9.86
CA SER A 97 17.33 4.92 -9.56
C SER A 97 17.76 4.06 -10.74
N ALA A 98 18.99 3.56 -10.70
CA ALA A 98 19.50 2.62 -11.69
C ALA A 98 20.42 1.60 -11.04
N GLY A 99 20.37 0.38 -11.56
CA GLY A 99 21.17 -0.72 -11.06
C GLY A 99 21.10 -1.98 -11.90
N ASP A 100 21.44 -3.12 -11.29
CA ASP A 100 21.42 -4.43 -11.96
C ASP A 100 20.30 -5.29 -11.38
N VAL A 101 19.61 -6.02 -12.24
CA VAL A 101 18.60 -7.00 -11.83
C VAL A 101 19.30 -8.16 -11.11
N ILE A 102 18.85 -8.50 -9.90
CA ILE A 102 19.36 -9.63 -9.10
C ILE A 102 18.36 -10.77 -8.95
N LYS A 103 17.07 -10.51 -9.19
CA LYS A 103 16.01 -11.53 -9.19
C LYS A 103 14.86 -11.10 -10.06
N VAL A 104 14.27 -12.04 -10.80
CA VAL A 104 13.10 -11.81 -11.67
C VAL A 104 11.91 -12.57 -11.10
N GLY A 105 10.79 -11.89 -10.91
CA GLY A 105 9.53 -12.49 -10.52
C GLY A 105 8.77 -13.03 -11.73
N GLN A 106 7.91 -14.02 -11.50
CA GLN A 106 7.03 -14.57 -12.53
C GLN A 106 6.20 -13.45 -13.19
N GLY A 107 6.09 -13.44 -14.52
CA GLY A 107 5.39 -12.42 -15.30
C GLY A 107 6.24 -11.20 -15.69
N ALA A 108 7.53 -11.17 -15.33
CA ALA A 108 8.51 -10.14 -15.69
C ALA A 108 9.70 -10.70 -16.51
N GLU A 109 9.46 -11.76 -17.29
CA GLU A 109 10.47 -12.52 -18.06
C GLU A 109 11.16 -11.71 -19.18
N GLU A 110 10.70 -10.49 -19.45
CA GLU A 110 11.39 -9.52 -20.31
C GLU A 110 12.75 -9.06 -19.74
N PHE A 111 13.00 -9.32 -18.45
CA PHE A 111 14.26 -9.08 -17.76
C PHE A 111 14.98 -10.38 -17.40
N GLN A 112 16.30 -10.29 -17.30
CA GLN A 112 17.19 -11.35 -16.85
C GLN A 112 18.06 -10.86 -15.69
N VAL A 113 18.57 -11.78 -14.87
CA VAL A 113 19.59 -11.44 -13.87
C VAL A 113 20.79 -10.81 -14.58
N SER A 114 21.38 -9.78 -13.97
CA SER A 114 22.45 -8.94 -14.51
C SER A 114 22.04 -7.95 -15.60
N ASP A 115 20.76 -7.90 -16.01
CA ASP A 115 20.29 -6.79 -16.85
C ASP A 115 20.51 -5.46 -16.11
N ARG A 116 21.13 -4.50 -16.82
CA ARG A 116 21.29 -3.12 -16.35
C ARG A 116 19.98 -2.39 -16.57
N VAL A 117 19.38 -1.82 -15.51
CA VAL A 117 18.05 -1.21 -15.57
C VAL A 117 17.97 0.16 -14.90
N ALA A 118 17.14 1.03 -15.46
CA ALA A 118 16.66 2.25 -14.81
C ALA A 118 15.24 2.03 -14.29
N CYS A 119 14.96 2.57 -13.10
CA CYS A 119 13.75 2.31 -12.34
C CYS A 119 13.05 3.59 -11.91
N ALA A 120 11.72 3.54 -11.89
CA ALA A 120 10.84 4.65 -11.50
C ALA A 120 9.84 4.27 -10.41
N GLY A 121 9.13 5.28 -9.92
CA GLY A 121 7.98 5.13 -9.03
C GLY A 121 8.29 5.43 -7.57
N GLY A 122 7.53 6.37 -6.99
CA GLY A 122 7.58 6.62 -5.56
C GLY A 122 7.05 5.42 -4.79
N GLY A 123 7.82 4.93 -3.82
CA GLY A 123 7.54 3.68 -3.11
C GLY A 123 8.14 2.42 -3.76
N TYR A 124 8.68 2.54 -4.98
CA TYR A 124 9.36 1.45 -5.71
C TYR A 124 10.84 1.76 -5.89
N ALA A 125 11.18 2.78 -6.69
CA ALA A 125 12.55 3.24 -6.94
C ALA A 125 13.08 4.16 -5.82
N CYS A 126 13.02 3.68 -4.58
CA CYS A 126 13.42 4.41 -3.39
C CYS A 126 14.94 4.51 -3.22
N HIS A 127 15.39 5.43 -2.37
CA HIS A 127 16.79 5.53 -1.95
C HIS A 127 17.15 4.37 -1.01
N ALA A 128 17.49 3.25 -1.62
CA ALA A 128 17.82 2.01 -0.93
C ALA A 128 18.84 1.20 -1.74
N GLU A 129 19.61 0.35 -1.06
CA GLU A 129 20.59 -0.53 -1.71
C GLU A 129 19.94 -1.54 -2.67
N ILE A 130 18.79 -2.09 -2.29
CA ILE A 130 18.02 -3.04 -3.11
C ILE A 130 16.57 -2.59 -3.15
N ILE A 131 15.96 -2.61 -4.32
CA ILE A 131 14.57 -2.21 -4.54
C ILE A 131 13.79 -3.30 -5.28
N ALA A 132 12.48 -3.37 -5.05
CA ALA A 132 11.55 -4.21 -5.80
C ALA A 132 10.70 -3.30 -6.70
N VAL A 133 10.77 -3.50 -8.01
CA VAL A 133 10.19 -2.59 -9.01
C VAL A 133 9.28 -3.37 -9.96
N PRO A 134 8.05 -2.91 -10.22
CA PRO A 134 7.21 -3.50 -11.24
C PRO A 134 7.83 -3.39 -12.63
N LYS A 135 7.57 -4.37 -13.50
CA LYS A 135 8.16 -4.41 -14.85
C LYS A 135 7.89 -3.16 -15.70
N ASN A 136 6.71 -2.54 -15.56
CA ASN A 136 6.34 -1.34 -16.31
C ASN A 136 6.98 -0.04 -15.76
N LEU A 137 7.62 -0.11 -14.60
CA LEU A 137 8.42 0.97 -14.01
C LEU A 137 9.92 0.71 -14.12
N CYS A 138 10.32 -0.23 -14.99
CA CYS A 138 11.69 -0.67 -15.20
C CYS A 138 12.01 -0.67 -16.71
N VAL A 139 13.20 -0.22 -17.09
CA VAL A 139 13.67 -0.20 -18.49
C VAL A 139 15.13 -0.61 -18.58
N LYS A 140 15.52 -1.34 -19.64
CA LYS A 140 16.92 -1.71 -19.86
C LYS A 140 17.77 -0.48 -20.22
N ILE A 141 18.97 -0.41 -19.67
CA ILE A 141 19.95 0.64 -19.95
C ILE A 141 20.72 0.25 -21.22
N PRO A 142 20.82 1.13 -22.23
CA PRO A 142 21.70 0.91 -23.38
C PRO A 142 23.15 0.70 -22.97
N GLU A 143 23.91 -0.14 -23.69
CA GLU A 143 25.27 -0.54 -23.32
C GLU A 143 26.19 0.67 -23.03
N ASN A 144 26.08 1.71 -23.85
CA ASN A 144 26.91 2.90 -23.77
C ASN A 144 26.41 3.99 -22.79
N VAL A 145 25.35 3.73 -22.03
CA VAL A 145 24.83 4.64 -21.00
C VAL A 145 25.22 4.11 -19.64
N SER A 146 25.80 4.92 -18.76
CA SER A 146 26.18 4.51 -17.40
C SER A 146 24.96 4.41 -16.48
N HIS A 147 25.05 3.64 -15.38
CA HIS A 147 24.00 3.64 -14.34
C HIS A 147 23.79 5.03 -13.74
N LYS A 148 24.87 5.82 -13.65
CA LYS A 148 24.85 7.19 -13.14
C LYS A 148 23.95 8.10 -13.98
N GLU A 149 24.06 8.04 -15.30
CA GLU A 149 23.20 8.79 -16.22
C GLU A 149 21.78 8.21 -16.26
N ALA A 150 21.67 6.88 -16.23
CA ALA A 150 20.39 6.19 -16.26
C ALA A 150 19.51 6.47 -15.03
N ALA A 151 20.09 6.83 -13.89
CA ALA A 151 19.35 7.28 -12.70
C ALA A 151 18.52 8.55 -12.95
N PHE A 152 18.69 9.23 -14.09
CA PHE A 152 17.87 10.38 -14.50
C PHE A 152 16.62 9.97 -15.31
N ALA A 153 16.44 8.69 -15.66
CA ALA A 153 15.40 8.25 -16.59
C ALA A 153 14.00 8.73 -16.22
N THR A 154 13.61 8.63 -14.95
CA THR A 154 12.29 9.08 -14.50
C THR A 154 12.10 10.58 -14.69
N LEU A 155 13.12 11.39 -14.37
CA LEU A 155 13.04 12.85 -14.49
C LEU A 155 13.10 13.31 -15.94
N GLY A 156 13.85 12.58 -16.77
CA GLY A 156 13.84 12.72 -18.22
C GLY A 156 12.46 12.43 -18.82
N ALA A 157 11.78 11.38 -18.33
CA ALA A 157 10.41 11.06 -18.71
C ALA A 157 9.41 12.16 -18.28
N ILE A 158 9.60 12.77 -17.10
CA ILE A 158 8.81 13.96 -16.68
C ILE A 158 8.99 15.11 -17.66
N ALA A 159 10.22 15.41 -18.07
CA ALA A 159 10.51 16.45 -19.05
C ALA A 159 9.87 16.15 -20.42
N LEU A 160 10.00 14.92 -20.93
CA LEU A 160 9.37 14.47 -22.18
C LEU A 160 7.85 14.57 -22.16
N GLN A 161 7.22 14.20 -21.04
CA GLN A 161 5.78 14.32 -20.91
C GLN A 161 5.33 15.78 -20.95
N GLY A 162 6.08 16.69 -20.32
CA GLY A 162 5.88 18.13 -20.43
C GLY A 162 5.91 18.63 -21.87
N ILE A 163 6.92 18.20 -22.63
CA ILE A 163 7.08 18.56 -24.04
C ILE A 163 5.92 18.04 -24.87
N ARG A 164 5.53 16.77 -24.69
CA ARG A 164 4.45 16.14 -25.47
C ARG A 164 3.09 16.76 -25.22
N ARG A 165 2.82 17.19 -23.98
CA ARG A 165 1.59 17.91 -23.65
C ARG A 165 1.50 19.30 -24.27
N ALA A 166 2.63 19.91 -24.64
CA ALA A 166 2.63 21.17 -25.37
C ALA A 166 2.28 21.02 -26.86
N ASN A 167 2.19 19.79 -27.38
CA ASN A 167 1.82 19.46 -28.77
C ASN A 167 2.56 20.33 -29.80
N LEU A 168 3.90 20.32 -29.70
CA LEU A 168 4.76 21.19 -30.49
C LEU A 168 4.86 20.76 -31.95
N THR A 169 5.05 21.73 -32.83
CA THR A 169 5.27 21.50 -34.28
C THR A 169 6.61 22.09 -34.75
N LEU A 170 7.19 21.51 -35.81
CA LEU A 170 8.53 21.89 -36.30
C LEU A 170 8.62 23.40 -36.59
N GLY A 171 9.75 24.02 -36.21
CA GLY A 171 10.01 25.45 -36.40
C GLY A 171 9.52 26.36 -35.27
N GLU A 172 8.79 25.83 -34.29
CA GLU A 172 8.32 26.61 -33.14
C GLU A 172 9.45 27.04 -32.18
N LYS A 173 9.28 28.21 -31.58
CA LYS A 173 10.17 28.76 -30.55
C LYS A 173 9.56 28.57 -29.16
N ILE A 174 10.33 27.98 -28.26
CA ILE A 174 9.83 27.45 -26.98
C ILE A 174 10.53 28.15 -25.82
N ALA A 175 9.76 28.57 -24.81
CA ALA A 175 10.34 29.01 -23.54
C ALA A 175 10.19 27.91 -22.47
N VAL A 176 11.24 27.72 -21.67
CA VAL A 176 11.21 26.86 -20.48
C VAL A 176 11.35 27.74 -19.24
N ILE A 177 10.33 27.77 -18.39
CA ILE A 177 10.30 28.57 -17.16
C ILE A 177 10.64 27.68 -15.96
N GLY A 178 11.79 27.96 -15.33
CA GLY A 178 12.33 27.26 -14.15
C GLY A 178 13.49 26.34 -14.51
N LEU A 179 14.72 26.86 -14.52
CA LEU A 179 15.93 26.18 -14.97
C LEU A 179 16.63 25.31 -13.90
N GLY A 180 15.82 24.68 -13.04
CA GLY A 180 16.28 23.58 -12.17
C GLY A 180 16.51 22.29 -12.95
N LEU A 181 16.62 21.16 -12.25
CA LEU A 181 16.89 19.84 -12.82
C LEU A 181 16.01 19.47 -14.02
N ILE A 182 14.68 19.48 -13.86
CA ILE A 182 13.75 19.13 -14.96
C ILE A 182 13.86 20.17 -16.09
N GLY A 183 13.96 21.46 -15.78
CA GLY A 183 14.08 22.51 -16.79
C GLY A 183 15.33 22.39 -17.65
N GLN A 184 16.47 22.05 -17.05
CA GLN A 184 17.72 21.79 -17.79
C GLN A 184 17.60 20.59 -18.72
N LEU A 185 16.96 19.50 -18.26
CA LEU A 185 16.69 18.33 -19.11
C LEU A 185 15.72 18.70 -20.25
N THR A 186 14.63 19.42 -19.96
CA THR A 186 13.67 19.90 -20.96
C THR A 186 14.37 20.73 -22.03
N CYS A 187 15.26 21.66 -21.65
CA CYS A 187 16.03 22.46 -22.60
C CYS A 187 16.92 21.60 -23.52
N GLN A 188 17.63 20.61 -22.97
CA GLN A 188 18.46 19.70 -23.75
C GLN A 188 17.63 18.86 -24.73
N ILE A 189 16.50 18.32 -24.27
CA ILE A 189 15.60 17.49 -25.08
C ILE A 189 14.96 18.29 -26.21
N LEU A 190 14.48 19.51 -25.93
CA LEU A 190 13.94 20.40 -26.97
C LEU A 190 14.99 20.75 -28.03
N LYS A 191 16.23 21.06 -27.62
CA LYS A 191 17.34 21.28 -28.55
C LYS A 191 17.64 20.04 -29.38
N ALA A 192 17.60 18.85 -28.77
CA ALA A 192 17.81 17.58 -29.47
C ALA A 192 16.74 17.30 -30.54
N TYR A 193 15.52 17.79 -30.36
CA TYR A 193 14.45 17.73 -31.36
C TYR A 193 14.46 18.91 -32.36
N GLY A 194 15.47 19.79 -32.31
CA GLY A 194 15.65 20.88 -33.27
C GLY A 194 14.86 22.16 -32.97
N PHE A 195 14.29 22.30 -31.78
CA PHE A 195 13.56 23.53 -31.40
C PHE A 195 14.49 24.67 -30.99
N SER A 196 14.04 25.91 -31.23
CA SER A 196 14.68 27.09 -30.66
C SER A 196 14.20 27.29 -29.22
N VAL A 197 15.12 27.29 -28.25
CA VAL A 197 14.78 27.26 -26.82
C VAL A 197 15.29 28.49 -26.10
N ILE A 198 14.41 29.16 -25.36
CA ILE A 198 14.73 30.21 -24.39
C ILE A 198 14.56 29.63 -22.98
N GLY A 199 15.62 29.62 -22.18
CA GLY A 199 15.54 29.30 -20.77
C GLY A 199 15.28 30.54 -19.93
N ILE A 200 14.30 30.48 -19.01
CA ILE A 200 13.97 31.58 -18.10
C ILE A 200 13.98 31.05 -16.67
N ASP A 201 14.70 31.72 -15.77
CA ASP A 201 14.72 31.41 -14.34
C ASP A 201 14.30 32.64 -13.50
N LYS A 202 14.61 32.65 -12.20
CA LYS A 202 14.09 33.60 -11.19
C LYS A 202 14.12 35.10 -11.55
N GLU A 203 15.07 35.55 -12.37
CA GLU A 203 15.18 36.97 -12.76
C GLU A 203 14.08 37.40 -13.76
N GLY A 204 13.34 36.43 -14.33
CA GLY A 204 12.23 36.69 -15.24
C GLY A 204 12.69 37.34 -16.55
N LEU A 205 11.76 38.05 -17.20
CA LEU A 205 12.05 38.85 -18.38
C LEU A 205 11.52 40.28 -18.16
N PRO A 206 12.19 41.31 -18.71
CA PRO A 206 11.68 42.69 -18.67
C PRO A 206 10.22 42.79 -19.14
N ALA A 207 9.46 43.71 -18.58
CA ALA A 207 7.99 43.78 -18.74
C ALA A 207 7.54 44.04 -20.20
N GLU A 208 8.41 44.69 -20.98
CA GLU A 208 8.28 45.00 -22.39
C GLU A 208 8.33 43.76 -23.30
N VAL A 209 8.97 42.66 -22.85
CA VAL A 209 9.09 41.43 -23.65
C VAL A 209 7.75 40.72 -23.76
N LYS A 210 7.19 40.62 -24.97
CA LYS A 210 5.87 40.02 -25.23
C LYS A 210 5.88 39.28 -26.56
N ASN A 211 5.05 38.24 -26.69
CA ASN A 211 4.78 37.53 -27.95
C ASN A 211 6.04 36.98 -28.67
N ILE A 212 6.99 36.46 -27.90
CA ILE A 212 8.30 36.01 -28.40
C ILE A 212 8.40 34.50 -28.63
N VAL A 213 7.43 33.71 -28.16
CA VAL A 213 7.43 32.23 -28.22
C VAL A 213 6.05 31.68 -28.58
N ASP A 214 6.04 30.46 -29.14
CA ASP A 214 4.84 29.72 -29.56
C ASP A 214 4.33 28.79 -28.46
N ALA A 215 5.24 28.29 -27.61
CA ALA A 215 4.89 27.48 -26.46
C ALA A 215 5.76 27.78 -25.23
N VAL A 216 5.20 27.52 -24.06
CA VAL A 216 5.89 27.63 -22.77
C VAL A 216 5.76 26.32 -22.00
N ILE A 217 6.88 25.79 -21.52
CA ILE A 217 6.92 24.66 -20.61
C ILE A 217 7.33 25.16 -19.23
N ILE A 218 6.45 24.99 -18.24
CA ILE A 218 6.70 25.45 -16.87
C ILE A 218 7.19 24.28 -16.02
N THR A 219 8.46 24.34 -15.64
CA THR A 219 9.16 23.36 -14.79
C THR A 219 9.51 23.92 -13.40
N ALA A 220 9.18 25.19 -13.14
CA ALA A 220 9.39 25.84 -11.86
C ALA A 220 8.59 25.19 -10.71
N ALA A 221 9.10 25.29 -9.49
CA ALA A 221 8.37 24.94 -8.27
C ALA A 221 8.28 26.17 -7.37
N THR A 222 7.09 26.78 -7.26
CA THR A 222 6.87 28.02 -6.49
C THR A 222 5.40 28.22 -6.14
N LYS A 223 5.13 28.88 -5.00
CA LYS A 223 3.76 29.29 -4.63
C LYS A 223 3.26 30.52 -5.40
N SER A 224 4.14 31.15 -6.17
CA SER A 224 3.83 32.33 -6.98
C SER A 224 3.04 31.96 -8.23
N ASN A 225 2.15 32.86 -8.65
CA ASN A 225 1.45 32.75 -9.94
C ASN A 225 2.26 33.33 -11.11
N GLN A 226 3.41 33.95 -10.82
CA GLN A 226 4.26 34.61 -11.81
C GLN A 226 4.63 33.74 -13.02
N PRO A 227 4.92 32.42 -12.90
CA PRO A 227 5.19 31.60 -14.08
C PRO A 227 4.01 31.55 -15.08
N ILE A 228 2.78 31.49 -14.58
CA ILE A 228 1.55 31.43 -15.39
C ILE A 228 1.25 32.78 -16.04
N GLU A 229 1.46 33.87 -15.29
CA GLU A 229 1.32 35.24 -15.80
C GLU A 229 2.37 35.56 -16.86
N LEU A 230 3.63 35.19 -16.59
CA LEU A 230 4.73 35.34 -17.52
C LEU A 230 4.47 34.55 -18.80
N ALA A 231 4.01 33.31 -18.70
CA ALA A 231 3.66 32.49 -19.86
C ALA A 231 2.62 33.18 -20.75
N GLY A 232 1.52 33.67 -20.17
CA GLY A 232 0.49 34.40 -20.94
C GLY A 232 1.01 35.67 -21.60
N ARG A 233 1.99 36.34 -20.99
CA ARG A 233 2.62 37.55 -21.54
C ARG A 233 3.50 37.26 -22.75
N ILE A 234 4.37 36.26 -22.66
CA ILE A 234 5.40 35.99 -23.68
C ILE A 234 4.92 35.13 -24.84
N LEU A 235 3.80 34.42 -24.68
CA LEU A 235 3.19 33.64 -25.75
C LEU A 235 2.60 34.55 -26.84
N ARG A 236 2.72 34.12 -28.10
CA ARG A 236 1.95 34.65 -29.23
C ARG A 236 0.48 34.20 -29.14
N ASP A 237 -0.36 34.78 -29.98
CA ASP A 237 -1.76 34.36 -30.10
C ASP A 237 -1.83 32.88 -30.50
N LYS A 238 -2.77 32.13 -29.90
CA LYS A 238 -2.93 30.67 -30.01
C LYS A 238 -1.76 29.85 -29.47
N GLY A 239 -0.93 30.47 -28.63
CA GLY A 239 0.18 29.82 -27.97
C GLY A 239 -0.26 28.83 -26.87
N ARG A 240 0.65 27.91 -26.52
CA ARG A 240 0.35 26.78 -25.60
C ARG A 240 1.21 26.81 -24.34
N VAL A 241 0.59 26.55 -23.19
CA VAL A 241 1.30 26.38 -21.90
C VAL A 241 1.22 24.92 -21.46
N SER A 242 2.36 24.32 -21.15
CA SER A 242 2.44 22.99 -20.53
C SER A 242 3.03 23.11 -19.13
N VAL A 243 2.22 22.78 -18.12
CA VAL A 243 2.60 22.86 -16.70
C VAL A 243 3.05 21.50 -16.20
N VAL A 244 4.33 21.40 -15.84
CA VAL A 244 4.97 20.20 -15.28
C VAL A 244 5.31 20.39 -13.79
N GLY A 245 5.77 21.58 -13.43
CA GLY A 245 6.19 21.92 -12.08
C GLY A 245 5.04 22.28 -11.12
N ASP A 246 5.36 22.33 -9.84
CA ASP A 246 4.41 22.70 -8.77
C ASP A 246 4.31 24.23 -8.64
N VAL A 247 3.40 24.82 -9.42
CA VAL A 247 3.15 26.27 -9.44
C VAL A 247 1.72 26.62 -9.08
N LYS A 248 1.49 27.83 -8.57
CA LYS A 248 0.13 28.36 -8.44
C LYS A 248 -0.45 28.58 -9.84
N MET A 249 -1.69 28.13 -10.07
CA MET A 249 -2.35 28.10 -11.37
C MET A 249 -3.60 29.01 -11.45
N ASN A 250 -3.50 30.24 -10.95
CA ASN A 250 -4.57 31.23 -11.13
C ASN A 250 -4.46 31.83 -12.54
N VAL A 251 -5.13 31.22 -13.51
CA VAL A 251 -5.04 31.63 -14.91
C VAL A 251 -5.59 33.06 -15.11
N PRO A 252 -4.79 34.03 -15.60
CA PRO A 252 -5.24 35.39 -15.80
C PRO A 252 -6.14 35.48 -17.04
N ARG A 253 -7.46 35.37 -16.82
CA ARG A 253 -8.49 35.28 -17.87
C ARG A 253 -8.32 36.31 -18.99
N LYS A 254 -8.08 37.59 -18.67
CA LYS A 254 -8.02 38.67 -19.67
C LYS A 254 -7.00 38.41 -20.78
N ILE A 255 -5.78 37.98 -20.44
CA ILE A 255 -4.72 37.78 -21.44
C ILE A 255 -4.84 36.43 -22.14
N TYR A 256 -5.22 35.37 -21.41
CA TYR A 256 -5.43 34.04 -21.99
C TYR A 256 -6.62 34.03 -22.94
N TYR A 257 -7.71 34.71 -22.60
CA TYR A 257 -8.89 34.88 -23.45
C TYR A 257 -8.55 35.70 -24.70
N LYS A 258 -7.93 36.87 -24.53
CA LYS A 258 -7.61 37.76 -25.66
C LYS A 258 -6.74 37.10 -26.72
N LYS A 259 -5.80 36.24 -26.30
CA LYS A 259 -4.85 35.57 -27.18
C LYS A 259 -5.26 34.15 -27.55
N GLU A 260 -6.42 33.66 -27.11
CA GLU A 260 -6.86 32.27 -27.31
C GLU A 260 -5.79 31.23 -26.88
N LEU A 261 -5.20 31.42 -25.69
CA LEU A 261 -4.13 30.53 -25.21
C LEU A 261 -4.69 29.23 -24.62
N ASP A 262 -4.02 28.12 -24.96
CA ASP A 262 -4.28 26.83 -24.32
C ASP A 262 -3.37 26.61 -23.10
N LEU A 263 -3.92 25.97 -22.06
CA LEU A 263 -3.17 25.53 -20.90
C LEU A 263 -3.41 24.05 -20.63
N PHE A 264 -2.32 23.29 -20.58
CA PHE A 264 -2.29 21.87 -20.32
C PHE A 264 -1.51 21.57 -19.04
N ILE A 265 -1.94 20.54 -18.32
CA ILE A 265 -1.21 19.98 -17.19
C ILE A 265 -0.56 18.67 -17.65
N ALA A 266 0.72 18.49 -17.31
CA ALA A 266 1.47 17.27 -17.56
C ALA A 266 1.41 16.35 -16.35
N ARG A 267 0.95 15.12 -16.57
CA ARG A 267 0.90 14.08 -15.53
C ARG A 267 2.29 13.45 -15.34
N SER A 268 3.08 13.98 -14.41
CA SER A 268 4.37 13.40 -13.97
C SER A 268 5.19 12.86 -15.16
N TYR A 269 5.67 11.61 -15.10
CA TYR A 269 6.40 10.94 -16.19
C TYR A 269 5.51 10.24 -17.23
N GLY A 270 4.19 10.39 -17.19
CA GLY A 270 3.31 10.03 -18.32
C GLY A 270 2.05 9.23 -17.96
N PRO A 271 1.25 8.87 -19.00
CA PRO A 271 0.20 7.85 -18.92
C PRO A 271 0.71 6.53 -18.33
N GLY A 272 -0.13 5.87 -17.52
CA GLY A 272 0.28 4.80 -16.59
C GLY A 272 0.32 5.28 -15.15
N ARG A 273 0.75 6.52 -14.92
CA ARG A 273 0.85 7.06 -13.56
C ARG A 273 -0.52 7.10 -12.90
N TYR A 274 -0.59 6.57 -11.67
CA TYR A 274 -1.81 6.44 -10.86
C TYR A 274 -2.79 5.35 -11.35
N ASP A 275 -2.38 4.50 -12.30
CA ASP A 275 -3.14 3.35 -12.75
C ASP A 275 -2.45 2.07 -12.25
N LYS A 276 -3.07 1.39 -11.28
CA LYS A 276 -2.53 0.15 -10.71
C LYS A 276 -2.47 -1.00 -11.72
N ASN A 277 -3.36 -1.04 -12.72
CA ASN A 277 -3.30 -2.09 -13.72
C ASN A 277 -2.02 -1.95 -14.56
N TYR A 278 -1.64 -0.71 -14.86
CA TYR A 278 -0.38 -0.41 -15.53
C TYR A 278 0.83 -0.58 -14.62
N GLU A 279 0.87 0.15 -13.50
CA GLU A 279 2.05 0.21 -12.62
C GLU A 279 2.29 -1.10 -11.87
N GLU A 280 1.26 -1.74 -11.30
CA GLU A 280 1.42 -2.90 -10.41
C GLU A 280 1.12 -4.23 -11.10
N LYS A 281 0.05 -4.30 -11.92
CA LYS A 281 -0.33 -5.54 -12.63
C LYS A 281 0.43 -5.74 -13.94
N GLY A 282 1.22 -4.74 -14.38
CA GLY A 282 2.06 -4.85 -15.57
C GLY A 282 1.28 -4.94 -16.88
N GLN A 283 0.05 -4.43 -16.93
CA GLN A 283 -0.81 -4.41 -18.12
C GLN A 283 -0.55 -3.12 -18.91
N ASP A 284 0.12 -3.21 -20.06
CA ASP A 284 0.35 -2.04 -20.92
C ASP A 284 -0.92 -1.63 -21.68
N TYR A 285 -0.96 -0.37 -22.10
CA TYR A 285 -2.01 0.15 -22.95
C TYR A 285 -1.77 -0.24 -24.41
N PRO A 286 -2.84 -0.44 -25.19
CA PRO A 286 -2.72 -0.57 -26.64
C PRO A 286 -1.94 0.60 -27.25
N ILE A 287 -0.87 0.29 -27.98
CA ILE A 287 0.09 1.26 -28.57
C ILE A 287 -0.60 2.34 -29.43
N GLY A 288 -1.68 1.99 -30.13
CA GLY A 288 -2.44 2.91 -30.97
C GLY A 288 -3.27 3.95 -30.20
N TYR A 289 -3.63 3.66 -28.95
CA TYR A 289 -4.43 4.57 -28.10
C TYR A 289 -3.54 5.41 -27.18
N VAL A 290 -2.51 4.78 -26.62
CA VAL A 290 -1.54 5.46 -25.76
C VAL A 290 -0.17 5.14 -26.31
N ARG A 291 0.41 6.07 -27.09
CA ARG A 291 1.74 5.90 -27.70
C ARG A 291 2.89 6.07 -26.71
N TRP A 292 2.67 6.83 -25.65
CA TRP A 292 3.74 7.24 -24.74
C TRP A 292 3.30 7.00 -23.31
N THR A 293 3.83 5.96 -22.69
CA THR A 293 3.65 5.65 -21.26
C THR A 293 4.88 6.03 -20.46
N GLU A 294 4.78 5.92 -19.14
CA GLU A 294 5.90 6.05 -18.19
C GLU A 294 7.14 5.28 -18.68
N LYS A 295 6.99 3.97 -18.94
CA LYS A 295 8.06 3.10 -19.47
C LYS A 295 8.66 3.65 -20.76
N ARG A 296 7.82 3.87 -21.76
CA ARG A 296 8.25 4.29 -23.10
C ARG A 296 8.92 5.66 -23.14
N ASN A 297 8.69 6.49 -22.13
CA ASN A 297 9.40 7.76 -22.05
C ASN A 297 10.56 7.87 -21.08
N MET A 298 10.77 6.84 -20.27
CA MET A 298 12.12 6.50 -19.81
C MET A 298 12.97 5.92 -20.95
N GLU A 299 12.44 5.01 -21.77
CA GLU A 299 13.15 4.43 -22.92
C GLU A 299 13.61 5.51 -23.91
N GLU A 300 12.71 6.43 -24.31
CA GLU A 300 13.06 7.52 -25.20
C GLU A 300 14.12 8.46 -24.60
N PHE A 301 14.04 8.73 -23.29
CA PHE A 301 15.08 9.52 -22.63
C PHE A 301 16.44 8.83 -22.68
N LEU A 302 16.51 7.54 -22.32
CA LEU A 302 17.74 6.77 -22.39
C LEU A 302 18.29 6.68 -23.82
N ARG A 303 17.42 6.63 -24.83
CA ARG A 303 17.82 6.72 -26.24
C ARG A 303 18.44 8.08 -26.60
N LEU A 304 17.98 9.18 -26.02
CA LEU A 304 18.59 10.50 -26.22
C LEU A 304 19.96 10.60 -25.53
N VAL A 305 20.09 10.01 -24.33
CA VAL A 305 21.35 9.92 -23.60
C VAL A 305 22.36 9.04 -24.33
N SER A 306 21.95 7.88 -24.85
CA SER A 306 22.83 6.98 -25.60
C SER A 306 23.37 7.63 -26.88
N LYS A 307 22.61 8.54 -27.50
CA LYS A 307 23.05 9.35 -28.63
C LYS A 307 23.83 10.62 -28.23
N LYS A 308 24.10 10.82 -26.93
CA LYS A 308 24.76 12.01 -26.35
C LYS A 308 24.07 13.35 -26.65
N LEU A 309 22.79 13.30 -27.08
CA LEU A 309 21.96 14.47 -27.34
C LEU A 309 21.47 15.11 -26.03
N VAL A 310 21.38 14.30 -24.97
CA VAL A 310 21.14 14.74 -23.60
C VAL A 310 22.29 14.21 -22.75
N GLN A 311 22.87 15.06 -21.91
CA GLN A 311 24.05 14.75 -21.10
C GLN A 311 23.76 15.04 -19.62
N PRO A 312 23.09 14.11 -18.90
CA PRO A 312 22.67 14.30 -17.51
C PRO A 312 23.87 14.48 -16.56
N GLU A 313 25.02 13.90 -16.89
CA GLU A 313 26.24 14.04 -16.10
C GLU A 313 26.66 15.50 -15.86
N LYS A 314 26.41 16.39 -16.84
CA LYS A 314 26.80 17.81 -16.77
C LYS A 314 25.96 18.63 -15.80
N ILE A 315 24.84 18.08 -15.33
CA ILE A 315 23.96 18.75 -14.37
C ILE A 315 24.01 18.11 -12.98
N ILE A 316 24.87 17.11 -12.78
CA ILE A 316 25.19 16.55 -11.47
C ILE A 316 25.93 17.62 -10.67
N SER A 317 25.33 18.03 -9.55
CA SER A 317 25.96 18.98 -8.63
C SER A 317 26.72 18.27 -7.52
N HIS A 318 26.18 17.17 -6.99
CA HIS A 318 26.75 16.45 -5.86
C HIS A 318 26.47 14.95 -5.97
N ILE A 319 27.40 14.15 -5.46
CA ILE A 319 27.23 12.72 -5.25
C ILE A 319 27.60 12.42 -3.81
N PHE A 320 26.70 11.78 -3.08
CA PHE A 320 26.91 11.32 -1.71
C PHE A 320 26.94 9.79 -1.69
N ASP A 321 27.77 9.22 -0.83
CA ASP A 321 27.56 7.84 -0.40
C ASP A 321 26.24 7.76 0.38
N ILE A 322 25.50 6.66 0.27
CA ILE A 322 24.24 6.46 1.01
C ILE A 322 24.44 6.58 2.53
N GLU A 323 25.63 6.27 3.06
CA GLU A 323 25.99 6.49 4.47
C GLU A 323 25.84 7.96 4.89
N LYS A 324 26.07 8.88 3.94
CA LYS A 324 26.01 10.34 4.13
C LYS A 324 24.63 10.90 3.81
N ALA A 325 23.57 10.09 3.85
CA ALA A 325 22.20 10.53 3.58
C ALA A 325 21.80 11.77 4.40
N GLN A 326 22.10 11.79 5.70
CA GLN A 326 21.75 12.93 6.55
C GLN A 326 22.44 14.23 6.11
N GLU A 327 23.71 14.16 5.69
CA GLU A 327 24.46 15.30 5.16
C GLU A 327 23.87 15.81 3.84
N ALA A 328 23.54 14.90 2.91
CA ALA A 328 22.92 15.24 1.63
C ALA A 328 21.60 15.99 1.82
N TYR A 329 20.73 15.52 2.72
CA TYR A 329 19.47 16.18 3.03
C TYR A 329 19.66 17.50 3.79
N LYS A 330 20.68 17.60 4.66
CA LYS A 330 21.05 18.87 5.29
C LYS A 330 21.44 19.91 4.25
N LEU A 331 22.30 19.56 3.29
CA LEU A 331 22.66 20.41 2.16
C LEU A 331 21.41 20.85 1.37
N ILE A 332 20.52 19.92 1.03
CA ILE A 332 19.31 20.23 0.27
C ILE A 332 18.38 21.17 1.05
N LEU A 333 18.15 20.93 2.34
CA LEU A 333 17.14 21.66 3.12
C LEU A 333 17.63 23.01 3.63
N GLU A 334 18.88 23.07 4.11
CA GLU A 334 19.43 24.25 4.78
C GLU A 334 20.31 25.06 3.83
N ASN A 335 21.05 24.39 2.93
CA ASN A 335 22.01 24.97 2.00
C ASN A 335 22.79 26.17 2.59
N PRO A 336 23.45 26.00 3.76
CA PRO A 336 24.00 27.12 4.52
C PRO A 336 25.03 27.93 3.72
N ASN A 337 25.76 27.25 2.84
CA ASN A 337 26.81 27.83 1.99
C ASN A 337 26.28 28.42 0.67
N LYS A 338 24.95 28.42 0.45
CA LYS A 338 24.30 28.88 -0.79
C LYS A 338 24.85 28.20 -2.06
N GLU A 339 25.23 26.94 -1.96
CA GLU A 339 25.76 26.16 -3.08
C GLU A 339 24.70 25.97 -4.17
N LYS A 340 25.16 25.82 -5.42
CA LYS A 340 24.28 25.59 -6.57
C LYS A 340 23.90 24.10 -6.61
N ILE A 341 22.71 23.80 -6.08
CA ILE A 341 22.17 22.43 -6.03
C ILE A 341 21.22 22.22 -7.21
N VAL A 342 21.60 21.36 -8.16
CA VAL A 342 20.79 21.02 -9.34
C VAL A 342 20.32 19.57 -9.26
N ALA A 343 21.23 18.62 -9.43
CA ALA A 343 20.98 17.20 -9.27
C ALA A 343 21.90 16.61 -8.20
N VAL A 344 21.35 15.82 -7.28
CA VAL A 344 22.11 15.17 -6.19
C VAL A 344 21.89 13.67 -6.32
N LEU A 345 22.95 12.87 -6.35
CA LEU A 345 22.83 11.41 -6.39
C LEU A 345 23.28 10.79 -5.07
N PHE A 346 22.63 9.69 -4.70
CA PHE A 346 23.26 8.70 -3.83
C PHE A 346 23.99 7.67 -4.69
N SER A 347 25.18 7.29 -4.24
CA SER A 347 25.94 6.15 -4.72
C SER A 347 25.91 5.03 -3.68
N TYR A 348 25.94 3.79 -4.14
CA TYR A 348 25.83 2.61 -3.29
C TYR A 348 27.05 1.72 -3.46
N LYS A 349 27.70 1.38 -2.35
CA LYS A 349 28.80 0.41 -2.29
C LYS A 349 28.31 -0.83 -1.56
N LEU A 350 27.98 -1.86 -2.32
CA LEU A 350 27.52 -3.12 -1.76
C LEU A 350 28.71 -4.04 -1.50
N GLU A 351 29.28 -3.91 -0.31
CA GLU A 351 30.44 -4.68 0.15
C GLU A 351 30.05 -6.01 0.82
N LYS A 352 28.78 -6.16 1.25
CA LYS A 352 28.26 -7.36 1.92
C LYS A 352 27.08 -7.95 1.18
N GLU A 353 26.99 -9.28 1.22
CA GLU A 353 25.82 -10.01 0.76
C GLU A 353 24.60 -9.61 1.60
N GLN A 354 23.52 -9.23 0.92
CA GLN A 354 22.34 -8.67 1.58
C GLN A 354 21.40 -9.79 2.01
N SER A 355 21.07 -9.80 3.30
CA SER A 355 20.20 -10.82 3.90
C SER A 355 18.72 -10.43 3.79
N ASP A 356 17.89 -11.43 3.53
CA ASP A 356 16.43 -11.38 3.66
C ASP A 356 15.97 -11.50 5.13
N ILE A 357 16.91 -11.67 6.07
CA ILE A 357 16.70 -11.68 7.53
C ILE A 357 17.49 -10.55 8.18
N LEU A 358 16.83 -9.79 9.05
CA LEU A 358 17.43 -8.83 9.96
C LEU A 358 17.22 -9.32 11.41
N LYS A 359 18.32 -9.50 12.15
CA LYS A 359 18.28 -9.85 13.56
C LYS A 359 18.51 -8.60 14.41
N PHE A 360 17.84 -8.52 15.55
CA PHE A 360 18.07 -7.50 16.55
C PHE A 360 18.79 -8.11 17.76
N PRO A 361 19.53 -7.31 18.54
CA PRO A 361 20.05 -7.75 19.83
C PRO A 361 18.89 -8.21 20.73
N GLU A 362 18.99 -9.40 21.31
CA GLU A 362 17.98 -9.92 22.23
C GLU A 362 17.86 -9.01 23.47
N ILE A 363 16.65 -8.51 23.73
CA ILE A 363 16.40 -7.62 24.90
C ILE A 363 15.79 -8.40 26.08
N LYS A 364 15.18 -9.57 25.85
CA LYS A 364 14.51 -10.34 26.92
C LYS A 364 15.10 -11.74 27.06
N LYS A 365 15.67 -12.02 28.23
CA LYS A 365 15.70 -13.39 28.76
C LYS A 365 14.25 -13.77 29.08
N LEU A 366 13.73 -14.78 28.38
CA LEU A 366 12.42 -15.34 28.69
C LEU A 366 12.47 -16.02 30.08
N SER A 367 11.39 -15.89 30.85
CA SER A 367 11.23 -16.59 32.13
C SER A 367 11.16 -18.11 31.91
N GLN A 368 11.67 -18.89 32.88
CA GLN A 368 11.45 -20.34 32.94
C GLN A 368 9.93 -20.63 33.01
N GLY A 369 9.38 -21.21 31.94
CA GLY A 369 7.97 -21.59 31.76
C GLY A 369 7.66 -21.93 30.30
N ASP A 370 6.48 -22.49 30.03
CA ASP A 370 6.02 -22.86 28.67
C ASP A 370 5.68 -21.61 27.84
N VAL A 371 6.71 -20.99 27.28
CA VAL A 371 6.59 -19.83 26.39
C VAL A 371 6.16 -20.28 25.00
N VAL A 372 5.10 -19.68 24.47
CA VAL A 372 4.69 -19.89 23.06
C VAL A 372 5.47 -18.93 22.17
N ASN A 373 6.30 -19.48 21.29
CA ASN A 373 7.01 -18.71 20.27
C ASN A 373 6.14 -18.56 19.02
N ILE A 374 5.91 -17.31 18.64
CA ILE A 374 5.01 -16.93 17.56
C ILE A 374 5.78 -16.41 16.37
N GLY A 375 5.45 -16.93 15.20
CA GLY A 375 5.81 -16.37 13.90
C GLY A 375 4.66 -15.55 13.34
N LEU A 376 4.87 -14.28 13.02
CA LEU A 376 3.86 -13.41 12.43
C LEU A 376 4.13 -13.22 10.93
N ILE A 377 3.21 -13.65 10.07
CA ILE A 377 3.27 -13.47 8.61
C ILE A 377 2.24 -12.42 8.21
N GLY A 378 2.70 -11.31 7.64
CA GLY A 378 1.88 -10.14 7.31
C GLY A 378 1.97 -9.07 8.39
N ALA A 379 2.75 -8.03 8.14
CA ALA A 379 2.94 -6.89 9.04
C ALA A 379 2.02 -5.70 8.66
N GLY A 380 0.87 -5.99 8.05
CA GLY A 380 -0.11 -5.00 7.62
C GLY A 380 -0.90 -4.38 8.76
N ASN A 381 -1.75 -3.39 8.45
CA ASN A 381 -2.49 -2.56 9.42
C ASN A 381 -3.15 -3.34 10.57
N PHE A 382 -3.76 -4.50 10.29
CA PHE A 382 -4.43 -5.28 11.33
C PHE A 382 -3.42 -5.86 12.34
N ALA A 383 -2.30 -6.40 11.86
CA ALA A 383 -1.23 -6.91 12.71
C ALA A 383 -0.64 -5.82 13.62
N GLN A 384 -0.34 -4.65 13.06
CA GLN A 384 0.25 -3.52 13.82
C GLN A 384 -0.69 -2.96 14.88
N ASN A 385 -1.98 -2.89 14.56
CA ASN A 385 -2.94 -2.15 15.38
C ASN A 385 -3.70 -3.04 16.37
N ILE A 386 -3.80 -4.34 16.09
CA ILE A 386 -4.60 -5.29 16.88
C ILE A 386 -3.73 -6.42 17.42
N ILE A 387 -3.13 -7.22 16.53
CA ILE A 387 -2.44 -8.47 16.92
C ILE A 387 -1.25 -8.19 17.84
N VAL A 388 -0.25 -7.43 17.38
CA VAL A 388 0.98 -7.19 18.14
C VAL A 388 0.72 -6.49 19.49
N PRO A 389 -0.12 -5.44 19.56
CA PRO A 389 -0.47 -4.83 20.85
C PRO A 389 -1.19 -5.77 21.83
N ILE A 390 -1.94 -6.76 21.34
CA ILE A 390 -2.60 -7.77 22.19
C ILE A 390 -1.56 -8.77 22.69
N LEU A 391 -0.76 -9.36 21.80
CA LEU A 391 0.24 -10.36 22.15
C LEU A 391 1.31 -9.82 23.11
N ASN A 392 1.77 -8.58 22.92
CA ASN A 392 2.74 -7.93 23.81
C ASN A 392 2.24 -7.76 25.26
N LYS A 393 0.92 -7.83 25.49
CA LYS A 393 0.32 -7.75 26.84
C LYS A 393 0.14 -9.11 27.48
N MET A 394 0.33 -10.20 26.75
CA MET A 394 0.16 -11.56 27.24
C MET A 394 1.46 -12.03 27.91
N GLN A 395 1.31 -12.79 29.00
CA GLN A 395 2.44 -13.46 29.65
C GLN A 395 2.78 -14.74 28.87
N ASN A 396 4.03 -15.19 28.95
CA ASN A 396 4.52 -16.42 28.30
C ASN A 396 4.28 -16.46 26.77
N VAL A 397 4.28 -15.29 26.14
CA VAL A 397 4.18 -15.14 24.68
C VAL A 397 5.41 -14.40 24.18
N HIS A 398 6.03 -14.95 23.14
CA HIS A 398 7.17 -14.34 22.47
C HIS A 398 6.93 -14.28 20.97
N ILE A 399 6.84 -13.08 20.40
CA ILE A 399 6.86 -12.94 18.95
C ILE A 399 8.33 -13.10 18.54
N ARG A 400 8.66 -14.24 17.95
CA ARG A 400 10.03 -14.62 17.63
C ARG A 400 10.48 -14.07 16.28
N GLY A 401 9.58 -14.08 15.29
CA GLY A 401 9.86 -13.65 13.92
C GLY A 401 8.68 -12.93 13.28
N VAL A 402 8.97 -11.95 12.43
CA VAL A 402 7.98 -11.21 11.65
C VAL A 402 8.35 -11.21 10.17
N ALA A 403 7.45 -11.67 9.31
CA ALA A 403 7.60 -11.67 7.86
C ALA A 403 6.63 -10.70 7.19
N ASP A 404 7.12 -9.91 6.24
CA ASP A 404 6.32 -9.09 5.32
C ASP A 404 7.11 -8.87 4.04
N THR A 405 6.45 -8.92 2.87
CA THR A 405 7.12 -8.69 1.58
C THR A 405 7.87 -7.35 1.50
N THR A 406 7.47 -6.37 2.32
CA THR A 406 8.12 -5.07 2.45
C THR A 406 9.03 -5.06 3.68
N GLY A 407 10.36 -5.00 3.47
CA GLY A 407 11.34 -5.07 4.56
C GLY A 407 11.13 -4.02 5.67
N ILE A 408 10.71 -2.81 5.31
CA ILE A 408 10.41 -1.75 6.31
C ILE A 408 9.28 -2.19 7.26
N ASN A 409 8.23 -2.83 6.73
CA ASN A 409 7.09 -3.24 7.53
C ASN A 409 7.47 -4.33 8.52
N SER A 410 8.15 -5.39 8.06
CA SER A 410 8.59 -6.47 8.95
C SER A 410 9.58 -5.96 9.99
N GLN A 411 10.54 -5.13 9.60
CA GLN A 411 11.52 -4.51 10.49
C GLN A 411 10.88 -3.69 11.61
N ARG A 412 9.93 -2.82 11.26
CA ARG A 412 9.26 -1.95 12.23
C ARG A 412 8.46 -2.76 13.24
N ILE A 413 7.72 -3.75 12.74
CA ILE A 413 6.87 -4.59 13.58
C ILE A 413 7.71 -5.49 14.47
N ALA A 414 8.81 -6.04 13.96
CA ALA A 414 9.77 -6.79 14.74
C ALA A 414 10.36 -5.98 15.91
N ARG A 415 10.72 -4.70 15.70
CA ARG A 415 11.19 -3.81 16.79
C ARG A 415 10.15 -3.65 17.90
N VAL A 416 8.90 -3.35 17.56
CA VAL A 416 7.84 -3.15 18.57
C VAL A 416 7.33 -4.46 19.16
N ALA A 417 7.59 -5.59 18.51
CA ALA A 417 7.26 -6.94 18.96
C ALA A 417 8.32 -7.54 19.90
N GLY A 418 9.18 -6.71 20.50
CA GLY A 418 10.20 -7.14 21.46
C GLY A 418 11.51 -7.56 20.81
N ASN A 419 11.88 -6.93 19.69
CA ASN A 419 13.10 -7.22 18.92
C ASN A 419 13.14 -8.65 18.32
N SER A 420 12.00 -9.12 17.82
CA SER A 420 11.90 -10.31 16.95
C SER A 420 12.85 -10.20 15.76
N TYR A 421 13.24 -11.30 15.11
CA TYR A 421 13.88 -11.14 13.79
C TYR A 421 12.84 -10.69 12.75
N ALA A 422 13.27 -9.87 11.79
CA ALA A 422 12.46 -9.44 10.66
C ALA A 422 12.90 -10.17 9.39
N THR A 423 11.96 -10.56 8.54
CA THR A 423 12.27 -11.15 7.23
C THR A 423 11.26 -10.72 6.18
N THR A 424 11.61 -10.92 4.92
CA THR A 424 10.70 -10.78 3.77
C THR A 424 10.30 -12.11 3.15
N ASP A 425 10.94 -13.20 3.59
CA ASP A 425 10.60 -14.56 3.21
C ASP A 425 9.84 -15.24 4.36
N TRP A 426 8.55 -15.46 4.15
CA TRP A 426 7.69 -16.10 5.14
C TRP A 426 7.99 -17.59 5.31
N HIS A 427 8.67 -18.25 4.37
CA HIS A 427 9.11 -19.64 4.57
C HIS A 427 10.10 -19.75 5.72
N LYS A 428 10.91 -18.71 5.99
CA LYS A 428 11.81 -18.66 7.15
C LYS A 428 11.06 -18.77 8.47
N ILE A 429 9.86 -18.18 8.56
CA ILE A 429 8.98 -18.28 9.74
C ILE A 429 8.51 -19.72 9.93
N ILE A 430 8.07 -20.37 8.85
CA ILE A 430 7.51 -21.73 8.93
C ILE A 430 8.59 -22.77 9.20
N GLN A 431 9.79 -22.58 8.64
CA GLN A 431 10.93 -23.49 8.80
C GLN A 431 11.65 -23.32 10.14
N ASP A 432 11.41 -22.23 10.87
CA ASP A 432 12.03 -22.01 12.19
C ASP A 432 11.50 -23.04 13.19
N LYS A 433 12.36 -23.97 13.61
CA LYS A 433 12.03 -25.05 14.54
C LYS A 433 11.59 -24.53 15.91
N ASN A 434 11.97 -23.32 16.27
CA ASN A 434 11.63 -22.69 17.55
C ASN A 434 10.35 -21.84 17.47
N ILE A 435 9.56 -21.93 16.40
CA ILE A 435 8.23 -21.30 16.29
C ILE A 435 7.15 -22.37 16.47
N ASP A 436 6.27 -22.17 17.45
CA ASP A 436 5.20 -23.11 17.82
C ASP A 436 3.87 -22.79 17.13
N LEU A 437 3.62 -21.49 16.93
CA LEU A 437 2.39 -20.93 16.38
C LEU A 437 2.71 -19.91 15.28
N VAL A 438 2.10 -20.08 14.12
CA VAL A 438 2.15 -19.13 13.01
C VAL A 438 0.84 -18.35 12.95
N ILE A 439 0.93 -17.01 12.96
CA ILE A 439 -0.20 -16.11 12.76
C ILE A 439 -0.10 -15.50 11.36
N ILE A 440 -1.10 -15.76 10.52
CA ILE A 440 -1.19 -15.28 9.13
C ILE A 440 -2.20 -14.14 9.07
N ALA A 441 -1.75 -12.94 8.70
CA ALA A 441 -2.53 -11.71 8.58
C ALA A 441 -2.24 -10.99 7.25
N THR A 442 -2.30 -11.75 6.15
CA THR A 442 -1.92 -11.30 4.79
C THR A 442 -3.15 -10.93 3.95
N ARG A 443 -2.95 -10.81 2.63
CA ARG A 443 -4.05 -10.77 1.65
C ARG A 443 -4.74 -12.13 1.60
N HIS A 444 -6.04 -12.13 1.29
CA HIS A 444 -6.88 -13.33 1.38
C HIS A 444 -6.44 -14.43 0.41
N ASN A 445 -6.02 -14.08 -0.79
CA ASN A 445 -5.51 -15.02 -1.80
C ASN A 445 -4.24 -15.80 -1.38
N LEU A 446 -3.53 -15.33 -0.36
CA LEU A 446 -2.33 -16.00 0.16
C LEU A 446 -2.64 -16.94 1.34
N HIS A 447 -3.84 -16.84 1.93
CA HIS A 447 -4.17 -17.57 3.15
C HIS A 447 -4.08 -19.09 2.95
N ALA A 448 -4.71 -19.63 1.90
CA ALA A 448 -4.74 -21.06 1.66
C ALA A 448 -3.33 -21.66 1.54
N LEU A 449 -2.50 -21.07 0.67
CA LEU A 449 -1.11 -21.48 0.47
C LEU A 449 -0.31 -21.50 1.79
N MET A 450 -0.34 -20.39 2.52
CA MET A 450 0.44 -20.24 3.75
C MET A 450 -0.06 -21.17 4.87
N VAL A 451 -1.38 -21.39 4.97
CA VAL A 451 -1.98 -22.34 5.92
C VAL A 451 -1.54 -23.76 5.62
N ILE A 452 -1.64 -24.19 4.35
CA ILE A 452 -1.25 -25.53 3.92
C ILE A 452 0.22 -25.79 4.22
N GLU A 453 1.12 -24.86 3.87
CA GLU A 453 2.55 -25.03 4.13
C GLU A 453 2.89 -25.05 5.63
N ALA A 454 2.25 -24.21 6.43
CA ALA A 454 2.48 -24.19 7.88
C ALA A 454 2.00 -25.49 8.53
N LEU A 455 0.83 -26.01 8.13
CA LEU A 455 0.31 -27.28 8.62
C LEU A 455 1.15 -28.48 8.15
N LYS A 456 1.67 -28.49 6.92
CA LYS A 456 2.62 -29.53 6.45
C LYS A 456 3.91 -29.56 7.30
N ASN A 457 4.30 -28.42 7.87
CA ASN A 457 5.41 -28.31 8.83
C ASN A 457 4.99 -28.53 10.30
N ASN A 458 3.79 -29.07 10.53
CA ASN A 458 3.21 -29.37 11.85
C ASN A 458 3.15 -28.16 12.80
N LYS A 459 3.05 -26.93 12.26
CA LYS A 459 2.88 -25.72 13.07
C LYS A 459 1.43 -25.55 13.50
N ASN A 460 1.18 -25.00 14.69
CA ASN A 460 -0.14 -24.45 14.98
C ASN A 460 -0.34 -23.20 14.11
N VAL A 461 -1.54 -22.98 13.60
CA VAL A 461 -1.86 -21.93 12.64
C VAL A 461 -3.08 -21.15 13.09
N HIS A 462 -2.93 -19.84 13.21
CA HIS A 462 -4.04 -18.89 13.23
C HIS A 462 -4.02 -18.06 11.96
N VAL A 463 -5.09 -18.10 11.17
CA VAL A 463 -5.22 -17.29 9.95
C VAL A 463 -6.38 -16.31 10.09
N GLU A 464 -6.15 -15.05 9.73
CA GLU A 464 -7.23 -14.08 9.65
C GLU A 464 -8.27 -14.51 8.61
N LYS A 465 -9.52 -14.10 8.83
CA LYS A 465 -10.63 -14.42 7.92
C LYS A 465 -10.49 -13.71 6.57
N PRO A 466 -10.98 -14.30 5.46
CA PRO A 466 -11.50 -15.66 5.33
C PRO A 466 -10.39 -16.70 5.31
N LEU A 467 -10.71 -17.97 5.53
CA LEU A 467 -9.72 -19.06 5.45
C LEU A 467 -9.11 -19.21 4.05
N CYS A 468 -9.95 -19.09 3.01
CA CYS A 468 -9.61 -19.29 1.61
C CYS A 468 -10.63 -18.59 0.71
N LEU A 469 -10.36 -18.54 -0.60
CA LEU A 469 -11.20 -17.84 -1.58
C LEU A 469 -12.12 -18.76 -2.39
N ASN A 470 -11.84 -20.06 -2.46
CA ASN A 470 -12.63 -20.99 -3.25
C ASN A 470 -12.74 -22.39 -2.63
N GLN A 471 -13.66 -23.19 -3.20
CA GLN A 471 -13.97 -24.55 -2.75
C GLN A 471 -12.75 -25.48 -2.80
N LYS A 472 -11.94 -25.38 -3.86
CA LYS A 472 -10.79 -26.26 -4.09
C LYS A 472 -9.71 -26.06 -3.02
N GLU A 473 -9.46 -24.79 -2.66
CA GLU A 473 -8.58 -24.43 -1.55
C GLU A 473 -9.12 -24.95 -0.21
N LEU A 474 -10.43 -24.86 0.04
CA LEU A 474 -11.04 -25.36 1.27
C LEU A 474 -10.87 -26.88 1.42
N GLU A 475 -11.04 -27.63 0.34
CA GLU A 475 -10.82 -29.09 0.31
C GLU A 475 -9.36 -29.44 0.62
N GLU A 476 -8.40 -28.76 0.00
CA GLU A 476 -6.97 -29.00 0.24
C GLU A 476 -6.55 -28.65 1.68
N ILE A 477 -7.05 -27.53 2.22
CA ILE A 477 -6.83 -27.15 3.62
C ILE A 477 -7.44 -28.19 4.56
N THR A 478 -8.65 -28.67 4.28
CA THR A 478 -9.34 -29.67 5.12
C THR A 478 -8.53 -30.94 5.22
N LYS A 479 -8.09 -31.48 4.07
CA LYS A 479 -7.23 -32.66 4.02
C LYS A 479 -5.93 -32.44 4.79
N THR A 480 -5.23 -31.34 4.52
CA THR A 480 -3.94 -31.04 5.17
C THR A 480 -4.09 -30.86 6.69
N ALA A 481 -5.17 -30.23 7.15
CA ALA A 481 -5.43 -30.02 8.57
C ALA A 481 -5.77 -31.32 9.32
N GLN A 482 -6.37 -32.31 8.64
CA GLN A 482 -6.64 -33.64 9.21
C GLN A 482 -5.37 -34.49 9.32
N GLU A 483 -4.44 -34.35 8.37
CA GLU A 483 -3.18 -35.09 8.33
C GLU A 483 -2.08 -34.47 9.22
N SER A 484 -2.19 -33.18 9.55
CA SER A 484 -1.20 -32.44 10.34
C SER A 484 -1.33 -32.69 11.85
N LYS A 485 -0.20 -32.65 12.58
CA LYS A 485 -0.18 -32.53 14.05
C LYS A 485 -0.46 -31.10 14.53
N GLY A 486 -0.38 -30.13 13.63
CA GLY A 486 -0.67 -28.73 13.89
C GLY A 486 -2.17 -28.46 13.94
N ARG A 487 -2.56 -27.42 14.70
CA ARG A 487 -3.97 -27.04 14.86
C ARG A 487 -4.29 -25.80 14.04
N LEU A 488 -5.44 -25.79 13.36
CA LEU A 488 -5.92 -24.64 12.60
C LEU A 488 -6.99 -23.87 13.39
N MET A 489 -6.86 -22.54 13.41
CA MET A 489 -7.87 -21.61 13.90
C MET A 489 -8.05 -20.46 12.90
N VAL A 490 -9.29 -20.04 12.66
CA VAL A 490 -9.61 -18.87 11.83
C VAL A 490 -9.96 -17.67 12.71
N GLY A 491 -9.68 -16.47 12.19
CA GLY A 491 -9.92 -15.14 12.75
C GLY A 491 -11.39 -14.78 13.06
N PHE A 492 -12.27 -15.73 13.40
CA PHE A 492 -13.68 -15.50 13.73
C PHE A 492 -13.87 -14.92 15.14
N ASN A 493 -13.30 -13.74 15.36
CA ASN A 493 -13.17 -13.12 16.68
C ASN A 493 -14.51 -12.81 17.37
N ARG A 494 -15.62 -12.66 16.64
CA ARG A 494 -16.92 -12.30 17.22
C ARG A 494 -17.44 -13.30 18.24
N ARG A 495 -17.14 -14.60 18.05
CA ARG A 495 -17.50 -15.67 19.01
C ARG A 495 -16.96 -15.38 20.42
N PHE A 496 -15.84 -14.68 20.50
CA PHE A 496 -15.11 -14.39 21.74
C PHE A 496 -15.47 -13.02 22.35
N SER A 497 -16.41 -12.29 21.75
CA SER A 497 -16.93 -11.06 22.33
C SER A 497 -17.68 -11.38 23.63
N PRO A 498 -17.46 -10.63 24.73
CA PRO A 498 -18.22 -10.80 25.97
C PRO A 498 -19.74 -10.73 25.77
N LEU A 499 -20.21 -9.85 24.86
CA LEU A 499 -21.65 -9.72 24.56
C LEU A 499 -22.21 -10.94 23.84
N ILE A 500 -21.41 -11.58 22.98
CA ILE A 500 -21.80 -12.79 22.25
C ILE A 500 -21.75 -14.00 23.18
N SER A 501 -20.73 -14.11 24.03
CA SER A 501 -20.68 -15.14 25.08
C SER A 501 -21.89 -15.06 26.00
N ARG A 502 -22.30 -13.85 26.41
CA ARG A 502 -23.50 -13.66 27.23
C ARG A 502 -24.78 -14.02 26.47
N ALA A 503 -24.89 -13.66 25.19
CA ALA A 503 -26.03 -14.04 24.38
C ALA A 503 -26.14 -15.56 24.21
N LYS A 504 -25.02 -16.23 23.93
CA LYS A 504 -24.93 -17.68 23.79
C LYS A 504 -25.37 -18.40 25.06
N GLU A 505 -25.03 -17.87 26.23
CA GLU A 505 -25.49 -18.40 27.52
C GLU A 505 -26.98 -18.17 27.74
N LEU A 506 -27.49 -16.95 27.48
CA LEU A 506 -28.90 -16.59 27.72
C LEU A 506 -29.88 -17.43 26.89
N PHE A 507 -29.52 -17.73 25.64
CA PHE A 507 -30.35 -18.46 24.68
C PHE A 507 -29.96 -19.93 24.53
N ARG A 508 -29.19 -20.49 25.48
CA ARG A 508 -28.77 -21.88 25.43
C ARG A 508 -29.98 -22.81 25.30
N ASN A 509 -29.92 -23.75 24.35
CA ASN A 509 -30.97 -24.73 24.05
C ASN A 509 -32.34 -24.13 23.64
N MET A 510 -32.38 -22.88 23.19
CA MET A 510 -33.60 -22.24 22.67
C MET A 510 -33.48 -22.03 21.15
N PRO A 511 -34.55 -22.21 20.37
CA PRO A 511 -34.60 -21.75 18.99
C PRO A 511 -34.55 -20.21 18.97
N ILE A 512 -33.69 -19.62 18.15
CA ILE A 512 -33.48 -18.17 18.09
C ILE A 512 -33.65 -17.61 16.69
N THR A 513 -34.12 -16.37 16.61
CA THR A 513 -34.10 -15.56 15.38
C THR A 513 -33.00 -14.52 15.49
N ILE A 514 -32.08 -14.50 14.51
CA ILE A 514 -30.92 -13.62 14.48
C ILE A 514 -31.04 -12.65 13.30
N LEU A 515 -30.95 -11.35 13.57
CA LEU A 515 -30.76 -10.32 12.54
C LEU A 515 -29.36 -9.73 12.68
N CYS A 516 -28.52 -9.92 11.66
CA CYS A 516 -27.22 -9.25 11.53
C CYS A 516 -27.29 -8.20 10.42
N ARG A 517 -27.24 -6.91 10.75
CA ARG A 517 -27.15 -5.83 9.76
C ARG A 517 -25.77 -5.18 9.78
N VAL A 518 -25.11 -5.19 8.63
CA VAL A 518 -23.82 -4.55 8.39
C VAL A 518 -23.99 -3.36 7.44
N ASN A 519 -23.74 -2.16 7.96
CA ASN A 519 -23.57 -0.98 7.13
C ASN A 519 -22.13 -0.96 6.60
N ALA A 520 -21.93 -1.56 5.44
CA ALA A 520 -20.61 -1.72 4.84
C ALA A 520 -20.04 -0.40 4.28
N ARG A 521 -20.91 0.59 4.01
CA ARG A 521 -20.61 1.90 3.40
C ARG A 521 -19.99 1.77 2.01
N ALA A 522 -20.03 2.83 1.21
CA ALA A 522 -19.32 2.85 -0.07
C ALA A 522 -17.82 2.68 0.19
N SER A 523 -17.23 1.61 -0.35
CA SER A 523 -15.78 1.41 -0.37
C SER A 523 -15.21 2.08 -1.62
N ASP A 524 -13.94 2.45 -1.55
CA ASP A 524 -13.17 2.79 -2.76
C ASP A 524 -13.26 1.61 -3.74
N GLN A 525 -13.67 1.88 -4.99
CA GLN A 525 -13.87 0.82 -5.99
C GLN A 525 -12.56 0.07 -6.24
N ASP A 526 -11.43 0.78 -6.15
CA ASP A 526 -10.07 0.25 -6.39
C ASP A 526 -9.43 -0.44 -5.17
N HIS A 527 -10.23 -0.72 -4.13
CA HIS A 527 -9.75 -1.46 -2.97
C HIS A 527 -9.65 -2.96 -3.27
N TRP A 528 -8.50 -3.56 -2.95
CA TRP A 528 -8.18 -4.98 -3.19
C TRP A 528 -9.25 -5.99 -2.72
N LEU A 529 -10.03 -5.65 -1.69
CA LEU A 529 -11.15 -6.49 -1.23
C LEU A 529 -12.22 -6.72 -2.30
N ASN A 530 -12.37 -5.78 -3.25
CA ASN A 530 -13.33 -5.89 -4.35
C ASN A 530 -12.78 -6.71 -5.53
N ASP A 531 -11.47 -6.93 -5.60
CA ASP A 531 -10.86 -7.84 -6.58
C ASP A 531 -11.22 -9.28 -6.16
N LEU A 532 -11.96 -10.00 -7.00
CA LEU A 532 -12.43 -11.35 -6.66
C LEU A 532 -11.27 -12.34 -6.50
N GLY A 533 -10.16 -12.13 -7.22
CA GLY A 533 -8.98 -12.98 -7.15
C GLY A 533 -8.07 -12.69 -5.97
N GLU A 534 -8.05 -11.45 -5.46
CA GLU A 534 -7.22 -11.07 -4.30
C GLU A 534 -8.01 -11.07 -2.98
N GLY A 535 -9.24 -10.55 -3.00
CA GLY A 535 -10.06 -10.25 -1.83
C GLY A 535 -11.32 -11.10 -1.65
N GLY A 536 -11.83 -11.73 -2.72
CA GLY A 536 -13.04 -12.57 -2.67
C GLY A 536 -14.36 -11.78 -2.56
N GLY A 537 -14.33 -10.46 -2.70
CA GLY A 537 -15.51 -9.61 -2.51
C GLY A 537 -16.03 -9.58 -1.08
N ARG A 538 -17.20 -8.95 -0.88
CA ARG A 538 -17.76 -8.74 0.48
C ARG A 538 -18.30 -9.99 1.14
N ILE A 539 -18.81 -10.96 0.38
CA ILE A 539 -19.42 -12.17 0.96
C ILE A 539 -18.33 -13.04 1.56
N ILE A 540 -17.36 -13.46 0.74
CA ILE A 540 -16.25 -14.30 1.19
C ILE A 540 -15.32 -13.50 2.09
N GLY A 541 -14.93 -12.29 1.70
CA GLY A 541 -13.95 -11.48 2.41
C GLY A 541 -14.43 -10.87 3.74
N GLU A 542 -15.73 -10.65 3.95
CA GLU A 542 -16.25 -10.03 5.18
C GLU A 542 -17.44 -10.76 5.80
N ALA A 543 -18.46 -11.14 5.02
CA ALA A 543 -19.69 -11.72 5.55
C ALA A 543 -19.50 -13.11 6.14
N CYS A 544 -18.44 -13.83 5.76
CA CYS A 544 -18.01 -15.08 6.39
C CYS A 544 -17.96 -14.98 7.93
N HIS A 545 -17.62 -13.79 8.44
CA HIS A 545 -17.59 -13.50 9.87
C HIS A 545 -18.97 -13.59 10.54
N PHE A 546 -20.01 -13.17 9.83
CA PHE A 546 -21.38 -13.18 10.33
C PHE A 546 -22.08 -14.51 10.03
N VAL A 547 -21.73 -15.19 8.94
CA VAL A 547 -22.14 -16.57 8.69
C VAL A 547 -21.67 -17.47 9.83
N ASP A 548 -20.37 -17.37 10.17
CA ASP A 548 -19.78 -18.05 11.32
C ASP A 548 -20.50 -17.70 12.64
N LEU A 549 -20.72 -16.41 12.90
CA LEU A 549 -21.36 -15.95 14.12
C LEU A 549 -22.79 -16.47 14.28
N CYS A 550 -23.60 -16.44 13.21
CA CYS A 550 -24.96 -16.94 13.23
C CYS A 550 -24.99 -18.45 13.52
N ARG A 551 -24.10 -19.22 12.88
CA ARG A 551 -23.96 -20.66 13.15
C ARG A 551 -23.49 -20.92 14.59
N PHE A 552 -22.54 -20.12 15.09
CA PHE A 552 -22.09 -20.21 16.47
C PHE A 552 -23.20 -19.92 17.48
N LEU A 553 -24.04 -18.91 17.25
CA LEU A 553 -25.17 -18.59 18.12
C LEU A 553 -26.25 -19.68 18.08
N ALA A 554 -26.63 -20.11 16.87
CA ALA A 554 -27.67 -21.11 16.66
C ALA A 554 -27.30 -22.50 17.21
N ASP A 555 -26.01 -22.81 17.37
CA ASP A 555 -25.52 -24.12 17.88
C ASP A 555 -25.97 -25.34 17.08
N SER A 556 -26.26 -25.15 15.80
CA SER A 556 -26.91 -26.19 15.00
C SER A 556 -26.36 -26.23 13.59
N LEU A 557 -26.54 -27.38 12.95
CA LEU A 557 -26.24 -27.54 11.53
C LEU A 557 -27.24 -26.73 10.70
N PRO A 558 -26.81 -26.16 9.57
CA PRO A 558 -27.76 -25.56 8.63
C PRO A 558 -28.71 -26.63 8.10
N LYS A 559 -29.97 -26.24 7.89
CA LYS A 559 -31.00 -27.00 7.20
C LYS A 559 -31.11 -26.51 5.75
N SER A 560 -31.11 -25.19 5.57
CA SER A 560 -31.12 -24.59 4.24
C SER A 560 -30.68 -23.13 4.26
N MET A 561 -30.28 -22.62 3.09
CA MET A 561 -29.81 -21.24 2.91
C MET A 561 -30.33 -20.65 1.60
N SER A 562 -30.63 -19.36 1.61
CA SER A 562 -30.85 -18.57 0.39
C SER A 562 -30.13 -17.23 0.48
N ALA A 563 -29.70 -16.69 -0.65
CA ALA A 563 -29.09 -15.38 -0.70
C ALA A 563 -29.50 -14.62 -1.96
N SER A 564 -29.56 -13.30 -1.87
CA SER A 564 -29.87 -12.43 -3.00
C SER A 564 -29.05 -11.15 -2.94
N GLN A 565 -28.76 -10.58 -4.11
CA GLN A 565 -27.93 -9.37 -4.24
C GLN A 565 -28.58 -8.37 -5.19
N ASN A 566 -28.40 -7.08 -4.89
CA ASN A 566 -28.71 -5.98 -5.79
C ASN A 566 -27.54 -4.98 -5.84
N LYS A 567 -27.74 -3.83 -6.51
CA LYS A 567 -26.70 -2.79 -6.66
C LYS A 567 -26.21 -2.21 -5.33
N ASN A 568 -27.03 -2.24 -4.28
CA ASN A 568 -26.77 -1.56 -3.00
C ASN A 568 -26.33 -2.50 -1.87
N GLY A 569 -26.39 -3.81 -2.07
CA GLY A 569 -26.14 -4.77 -1.01
C GLY A 569 -26.57 -6.20 -1.34
N PHE A 570 -26.48 -7.06 -0.34
CA PHE A 570 -26.94 -8.44 -0.38
C PHE A 570 -27.57 -8.86 0.95
N ASN A 571 -28.38 -9.91 0.91
CA ASN A 571 -28.88 -10.59 2.09
C ASN A 571 -28.61 -12.10 2.00
N ILE A 572 -28.47 -12.72 3.16
CA ILE A 572 -28.31 -14.18 3.33
C ILE A 572 -29.30 -14.59 4.42
N SER A 573 -30.17 -15.55 4.11
CA SER A 573 -31.12 -16.17 5.03
C SER A 573 -30.70 -17.62 5.29
N ILE A 574 -30.70 -18.03 6.55
CA ILE A 574 -30.23 -19.35 7.00
C ILE A 574 -31.28 -19.94 7.92
N ASP A 575 -31.75 -21.14 7.60
CA ASP A 575 -32.57 -21.97 8.48
C ASP A 575 -31.65 -23.04 9.10
N PHE A 576 -31.75 -23.27 10.41
CA PHE A 576 -30.98 -24.29 11.12
C PHE A 576 -31.86 -25.49 11.51
N LYS A 577 -31.24 -26.64 11.81
CA LYS A 577 -31.97 -27.89 12.15
C LYS A 577 -32.70 -27.83 13.50
N ASN A 578 -32.37 -26.88 14.37
CA ASN A 578 -33.02 -26.69 15.67
C ASN A 578 -34.08 -25.57 15.63
N ASP A 579 -34.66 -25.32 14.46
CA ASP A 579 -35.64 -24.26 14.20
C ASP A 579 -35.17 -22.82 14.47
N SER A 580 -33.86 -22.61 14.67
CA SER A 580 -33.28 -21.27 14.66
C SER A 580 -33.21 -20.72 13.24
N GLN A 581 -33.28 -19.40 13.11
CA GLN A 581 -33.19 -18.68 11.84
C GLN A 581 -32.23 -17.51 11.94
N ALA A 582 -31.55 -17.18 10.83
CA ALA A 582 -30.69 -16.02 10.76
C ALA A 582 -30.86 -15.27 9.43
N ILE A 583 -30.85 -13.94 9.50
CA ILE A 583 -30.79 -13.05 8.34
C ILE A 583 -29.58 -12.14 8.49
N ILE A 584 -28.70 -12.15 7.49
CA ILE A 584 -27.54 -11.27 7.39
C ILE A 584 -27.81 -10.29 6.25
N ILE A 585 -27.77 -8.99 6.55
CA ILE A 585 -28.00 -7.91 5.58
C ILE A 585 -26.74 -7.07 5.49
N TYR A 586 -26.15 -6.98 4.31
CA TYR A 586 -25.10 -6.04 3.98
C TYR A 586 -25.67 -4.96 3.07
N ALA A 587 -25.58 -3.70 3.48
CA ALA A 587 -26.05 -2.58 2.68
C ALA A 587 -25.15 -1.35 2.82
N ASN A 588 -25.15 -0.52 1.79
CA ASN A 588 -24.54 0.81 1.83
C ASN A 588 -25.55 1.81 2.40
N GLY A 589 -25.44 2.10 3.70
CA GLY A 589 -26.29 3.06 4.40
C GLY A 589 -25.55 4.34 4.82
N PRO A 590 -26.27 5.36 5.31
CA PRO A 590 -25.67 6.62 5.76
C PRO A 590 -24.73 6.43 6.96
N GLU A 591 -23.79 7.36 7.14
CA GLU A 591 -22.71 7.23 8.13
C GLU A 591 -23.20 7.20 9.59
N ASN A 592 -24.37 7.77 9.89
CA ASN A 592 -24.97 7.82 11.22
C ASN A 592 -25.50 6.46 11.70
N LEU A 593 -25.67 5.49 10.81
CA LEU A 593 -26.05 4.13 11.20
C LEU A 593 -24.88 3.39 11.83
N ALA A 594 -25.20 2.56 12.82
CA ALA A 594 -24.28 1.57 13.36
C ALA A 594 -23.67 0.74 12.23
N LYS A 595 -22.33 0.59 12.25
CA LYS A 595 -21.63 -0.26 11.28
C LYS A 595 -22.10 -1.71 11.40
N GLU A 596 -22.27 -2.18 12.63
CA GLU A 596 -22.69 -3.54 12.93
C GLU A 596 -23.85 -3.48 13.93
N TYR A 597 -24.96 -4.09 13.59
CA TYR A 597 -26.13 -4.23 14.44
C TYR A 597 -26.52 -5.71 14.46
N ILE A 598 -26.68 -6.27 15.65
CA ILE A 598 -27.11 -7.66 15.83
C ILE A 598 -28.28 -7.66 16.79
N GLU A 599 -29.33 -8.38 16.45
CA GLU A 599 -30.49 -8.60 17.29
C GLU A 599 -30.79 -10.10 17.34
N ILE A 600 -31.00 -10.61 18.55
CA ILE A 600 -31.26 -12.03 18.81
C ILE A 600 -32.54 -12.08 19.63
N ILE A 601 -33.54 -12.82 19.17
CA ILE A 601 -34.87 -12.89 19.76
C ILE A 601 -35.24 -14.35 19.94
N SER A 602 -35.83 -14.67 21.10
CA SER A 602 -36.45 -15.97 21.35
C SER A 602 -37.46 -15.84 22.49
N ALA A 603 -38.69 -16.32 22.28
CA ALA A 603 -39.79 -16.21 23.23
C ALA A 603 -39.95 -14.77 23.76
N ASP A 604 -39.78 -14.57 25.07
CA ASP A 604 -39.87 -13.30 25.80
C ASP A 604 -38.52 -12.57 25.96
N LYS A 605 -37.43 -13.11 25.38
CA LYS A 605 -36.06 -12.59 25.53
C LYS A 605 -35.56 -11.97 24.24
N ALA A 606 -34.87 -10.84 24.36
CA ALA A 606 -34.19 -10.19 23.25
C ALA A 606 -32.84 -9.58 23.68
N ILE A 607 -31.83 -9.69 22.82
CA ILE A 607 -30.55 -8.99 22.97
C ILE A 607 -30.30 -8.14 21.72
N LYS A 608 -29.93 -6.88 21.94
CA LYS A 608 -29.48 -5.94 20.90
C LYS A 608 -28.02 -5.59 21.13
N ILE A 609 -27.20 -5.78 20.10
CA ILE A 609 -25.78 -5.44 20.09
C ILE A 609 -25.53 -4.40 19.00
N ASN A 610 -25.14 -3.21 19.41
CA ASN A 610 -24.79 -2.12 18.51
C ASN A 610 -23.27 -1.88 18.54
N ASN A 611 -22.59 -2.21 17.43
CA ASN A 611 -21.14 -2.11 17.25
C ASN A 611 -20.33 -2.75 18.37
N PHE A 612 -20.81 -3.80 19.04
CA PHE A 612 -20.07 -4.45 20.12
C PHE A 612 -19.64 -3.47 21.25
N LYS A 613 -20.42 -2.41 21.47
CA LYS A 613 -20.18 -1.44 22.54
C LYS A 613 -20.62 -2.06 23.86
N ILE A 614 -19.67 -2.25 24.78
CA ILE A 614 -19.94 -2.68 26.16
C ILE A 614 -20.31 -1.46 27.02
N SER A 615 -19.74 -0.29 26.72
CA SER A 615 -20.10 0.98 27.33
C SER A 615 -19.99 2.12 26.33
N ARG A 616 -20.34 3.35 26.74
CA ARG A 616 -20.22 4.55 25.90
C ARG A 616 -18.82 4.74 25.29
N PHE A 617 -17.77 4.30 25.99
CA PHE A 617 -16.37 4.51 25.61
C PHE A 617 -15.61 3.22 25.29
N LYS A 618 -16.19 2.04 25.53
CA LYS A 618 -15.52 0.75 25.35
C LYS A 618 -16.25 -0.14 24.35
N GLN A 619 -15.52 -0.57 23.34
CA GLN A 619 -15.94 -1.57 22.36
C GLN A 619 -15.05 -2.81 22.53
N ASP A 620 -15.64 -4.00 22.49
CA ASP A 620 -14.89 -5.25 22.50
C ASP A 620 -15.51 -6.25 21.51
N LYS A 621 -14.78 -6.52 20.44
CA LYS A 621 -15.18 -7.47 19.41
C LYS A 621 -14.65 -8.88 19.66
N GLY A 622 -13.97 -9.13 20.77
CA GLY A 622 -13.46 -10.45 21.15
C GLY A 622 -12.01 -10.75 20.74
N HIS A 623 -11.27 -9.82 20.13
CA HIS A 623 -9.89 -10.09 19.69
C HIS A 623 -8.96 -10.52 20.82
N PHE A 624 -9.02 -9.86 21.99
CA PHE A 624 -8.17 -10.24 23.12
C PHE A 624 -8.51 -11.66 23.61
N ASN A 625 -9.80 -11.96 23.81
CA ASN A 625 -10.27 -13.26 24.28
C ASN A 625 -9.99 -14.39 23.28
N GLN A 626 -10.04 -14.09 21.98
CA GLN A 626 -9.67 -15.01 20.91
C GLN A 626 -8.21 -15.42 21.04
N PHE A 627 -7.28 -14.45 21.02
CA PHE A 627 -5.86 -14.74 21.17
C PHE A 627 -5.54 -15.38 22.53
N ALA A 628 -6.19 -14.95 23.62
CA ALA A 628 -6.00 -15.57 24.93
C ALA A 628 -6.43 -17.05 24.96
N SER A 629 -7.47 -17.41 24.20
CA SER A 629 -7.91 -18.81 24.07
C SER A 629 -6.96 -19.61 23.18
N LEU A 630 -6.47 -19.01 22.10
CA LEU A 630 -5.47 -19.60 21.21
C LEU A 630 -4.15 -19.92 21.94
N ILE A 631 -3.62 -18.96 22.71
CA ILE A 631 -2.37 -19.17 23.45
C ILE A 631 -2.53 -20.24 24.52
N ARG A 632 -3.64 -20.24 25.28
CA ARG A 632 -3.92 -21.31 26.25
C ARG A 632 -3.99 -22.69 25.59
N ALA A 633 -4.65 -22.80 24.44
CA ALA A 633 -4.71 -24.06 23.69
C ALA A 633 -3.32 -24.51 23.21
N ALA A 634 -2.50 -23.58 22.73
CA ALA A 634 -1.12 -23.86 22.31
C ALA A 634 -0.25 -24.34 23.48
N GLN A 635 -0.37 -23.73 24.66
CA GLN A 635 0.37 -24.13 25.87
C GLN A 635 -0.06 -25.50 26.40
N ALA A 636 -1.38 -25.73 26.49
CA ALA A 636 -1.91 -26.97 27.06
C ALA A 636 -1.81 -28.18 26.12
N GLY A 637 -1.38 -27.99 24.86
CA GLY A 637 -1.53 -29.02 23.82
C GLY A 637 -3.00 -29.42 23.59
N GLY A 638 -3.94 -28.52 23.90
CA GLY A 638 -5.38 -28.75 23.78
C GLY A 638 -5.91 -28.58 22.36
N SER A 639 -7.16 -28.93 22.09
CA SER A 639 -7.80 -28.72 20.78
C SER A 639 -7.89 -27.25 20.38
N SER A 640 -8.04 -26.97 19.09
CA SER A 640 -8.26 -25.60 18.59
C SER A 640 -9.51 -24.99 19.26
N PRO A 641 -9.48 -23.72 19.70
CA PRO A 641 -10.63 -23.06 20.31
C PRO A 641 -11.87 -23.01 19.41
N ILE A 642 -11.70 -23.11 18.10
CA ILE A 642 -12.78 -23.35 17.15
C ILE A 642 -12.52 -24.72 16.51
N PRO A 643 -13.41 -25.72 16.69
CA PRO A 643 -13.22 -27.04 16.10
C PRO A 643 -13.15 -26.98 14.57
N LEU A 644 -12.27 -27.78 13.98
CA LEU A 644 -12.06 -27.82 12.52
C LEU A 644 -13.36 -28.00 11.73
N PRO A 645 -14.29 -28.94 12.08
CA PRO A 645 -15.54 -29.09 11.34
C PRO A 645 -16.39 -27.82 11.28
N GLU A 646 -16.35 -26.99 12.33
CA GLU A 646 -17.10 -25.73 12.37
C GLU A 646 -16.49 -24.66 11.46
N ILE A 647 -15.17 -24.63 11.38
CA ILE A 647 -14.42 -23.74 10.48
C ILE A 647 -14.78 -24.07 9.03
N ILE A 648 -14.70 -25.37 8.67
CA ILE A 648 -15.00 -25.83 7.31
C ILE A 648 -16.46 -25.55 6.96
N LEU A 649 -17.39 -25.86 7.87
CA LEU A 649 -18.82 -25.60 7.64
C LEU A 649 -19.13 -24.12 7.45
N SER A 650 -18.51 -23.22 8.23
CA SER A 650 -18.73 -21.77 8.11
C SER A 650 -18.25 -21.23 6.75
N MET A 651 -17.13 -21.75 6.24
CA MET A 651 -16.63 -21.43 4.90
C MET A 651 -17.51 -22.04 3.81
N GLN A 652 -17.93 -23.29 3.96
CA GLN A 652 -18.85 -23.95 3.02
C GLN A 652 -20.16 -23.16 2.88
N MET A 653 -20.77 -22.80 4.02
CA MET A 653 -21.96 -21.95 4.08
C MET A 653 -21.75 -20.59 3.39
N THR A 654 -20.55 -20.02 3.51
CA THR A 654 -20.22 -18.75 2.85
C THR A 654 -20.16 -18.90 1.32
N PHE A 655 -19.56 -20.00 0.82
CA PHE A 655 -19.53 -20.29 -0.62
C PHE A 655 -20.91 -20.63 -1.16
N ASP A 656 -21.73 -21.32 -0.36
CA ASP A 656 -23.10 -21.66 -0.72
C ASP A 656 -23.97 -20.39 -0.82
N ALA A 657 -23.75 -19.37 0.02
CA ALA A 657 -24.39 -18.06 -0.18
C ALA A 657 -24.05 -17.44 -1.55
N VAL A 658 -22.80 -17.56 -2.02
CA VAL A 658 -22.40 -17.09 -3.35
C VAL A 658 -23.09 -17.91 -4.45
N LYS A 659 -23.10 -19.24 -4.34
CA LYS A 659 -23.80 -20.13 -5.29
C LYS A 659 -25.30 -19.85 -5.36
N SER A 660 -25.94 -19.58 -4.21
CA SER A 660 -27.36 -19.26 -4.14
C SER A 660 -27.68 -17.97 -4.90
N ILE A 661 -26.84 -16.93 -4.79
CA ILE A 661 -26.98 -15.70 -5.58
C ILE A 661 -26.81 -15.98 -7.08
N GLN A 662 -25.82 -16.78 -7.46
CA GLN A 662 -25.52 -17.09 -8.86
C GLN A 662 -26.63 -17.90 -9.53
N ASN A 663 -27.19 -18.88 -8.81
CA ASN A 663 -28.19 -19.80 -9.34
C ASN A 663 -29.63 -19.31 -9.13
N GLY A 664 -29.85 -18.33 -8.26
CA GLY A 664 -31.19 -17.87 -7.88
C GLY A 664 -32.00 -18.91 -7.09
N THR A 665 -31.34 -19.90 -6.49
CA THR A 665 -32.00 -21.05 -5.83
C THR A 665 -31.60 -21.18 -4.36
N LYS A 666 -32.49 -21.81 -3.58
CA LYS A 666 -32.24 -22.21 -2.18
C LYS A 666 -31.31 -23.43 -2.18
N ILE A 667 -30.36 -23.46 -1.26
CA ILE A 667 -29.47 -24.60 -1.01
C ILE A 667 -29.97 -25.35 0.23
N SER A 668 -30.10 -26.66 0.13
CA SER A 668 -30.49 -27.56 1.23
C SER A 668 -29.32 -28.45 1.63
N TYR A 669 -29.20 -28.75 2.93
CA TYR A 669 -28.06 -29.49 3.53
C TYR A 669 -28.45 -30.86 4.06
#